data_AF-A0A520R269-F1
#
_entry.id   AF-A0A520R269-F1
#
_cell.length_a   1.000
_cell.length_b   1.000
_cell.length_c   1.000
_cell.angle_alpha   90.00
_cell.angle_beta   90.00
_cell.angle_gamma   90.00
#
_symmetry.space_group_name_H-M   'P 1'
#
loop_
_entity.id
_entity.type
_entity.pdbx_description
1 polymer ?
#
loop_
_entity_poly.entity_id
_entity_poly.type
_entity_poly.pdbx_seq_one_letter_code
_entity_poly.pdbx_strand_id
1 'polypeptide(L)'
;MTHRPRTLALGAPESAFYRSLRHVLFAFGDLVFVNERDLDDPASLPDRVRREGFDQVLMPNPYGNPARLTAYRALRDAAVRVIASDRGALPDSWFFDAGFNFDSPSYAPEAWDRPLSDAQAAEVRGYMRRLRGGSAALEAQGPREARDALAERLGVSGKRVLFLPLQRPHDTVVRYFSGAVESLEELVGFASELERRLRADTGEEWAVILKKHPLETDYLIPDNPRLKYVTDDVHIHDLLELADATLVLNSGVGLLSLIFGTPTLHVGDAFYGQPGLAVHVGDVDAALAALETGSSPDPEKVERFVHHLLEHVYSFAELKTELVTQKDGSRVRITRDMKFRQLRILGEQLPVPDAHVLVVTPVIPWPIYRGSQSRIDTMIDGLMADRKMVSLCVLNMSFDKASKSIVRELRERYPGVDRIEVRKHPRFDKWPKRAIREALRGADFLTGGVHRIANFETCPPSFRRAVAKMCAELDPDYVLVNYAKMTPALPAGLRGVKVLDTHDYQTEFLREDQTMNRVRRHIDARRFEKSEHAALRRYDRIIAINPLEARTFETLCPDASVHCVPAFSPPAPSRDIFLSHRHDALFVGSVSNFNVKGILWFLDEVLPLVRAEEPGFRTAIVGNIARSKELDVSRQDGVDLPGIVPDLRPYYEQAKLVIAPILGGAGMKIKVVEAMGHAKPIVCTPKAAEGIDLVHGESAWIASTPEAFAKGILELTRDEALRRRVAQGGFSLHERAHSPRAIAEALHGVFEEPTQTRSPSEPAPRTPRSARAGGT
;
A
#
# COMPACT_ATOMS: atom_id res chain seq x y z
N MET A 1 -3.98 -18.79 10.99
CA MET A 1 -4.87 -17.66 10.65
C MET A 1 -4.68 -16.61 11.73
N THR A 2 -3.99 -15.51 11.45
CA THR A 2 -3.95 -14.36 12.36
C THR A 2 -5.34 -13.72 12.36
N HIS A 3 -5.99 -13.69 13.52
CA HIS A 3 -7.32 -13.10 13.68
C HIS A 3 -7.24 -11.61 13.36
N ARG A 4 -7.97 -11.14 12.35
CA ARG A 4 -8.09 -9.71 12.04
C ARG A 4 -9.19 -9.12 12.94
N PRO A 5 -8.94 -8.10 13.77
CA PRO A 5 -9.95 -7.59 14.69
C PRO A 5 -11.08 -6.93 13.90
N ARG A 6 -12.33 -7.13 14.34
CA ARG A 6 -13.49 -6.40 13.84
C ARG A 6 -13.67 -5.14 14.67
N THR A 7 -13.52 -3.98 14.02
CA THR A 7 -13.40 -2.69 14.69
C THR A 7 -14.61 -1.81 14.41
N LEU A 8 -15.22 -1.30 15.48
CA LEU A 8 -16.24 -0.26 15.38
C LEU A 8 -15.56 1.11 15.30
N ALA A 9 -15.75 1.83 14.20
CA ALA A 9 -15.17 3.13 13.95
C ALA A 9 -16.21 4.24 14.19
N LEU A 10 -16.01 5.07 15.22
CA LEU A 10 -16.89 6.20 15.53
C LEU A 10 -16.64 7.40 14.61
N GLY A 11 -17.59 7.65 13.72
CA GLY A 11 -17.61 8.74 12.76
C GLY A 11 -17.97 8.27 11.35
N ALA A 12 -18.17 9.23 10.45
CA ALA A 12 -18.36 8.92 9.03
C ALA A 12 -17.03 8.54 8.36
N PRO A 13 -16.99 7.55 7.45
CA PRO A 13 -15.77 7.17 6.73
C PRO A 13 -15.14 8.36 5.98
N GLU A 14 -15.98 9.30 5.54
CA GLU A 14 -15.54 10.52 4.84
C GLU A 14 -15.21 11.69 5.75
N SER A 15 -15.13 11.48 7.07
CA SER A 15 -14.65 12.50 7.99
C SER A 15 -13.18 12.85 7.69
N ALA A 16 -12.74 14.04 8.10
CA ALA A 16 -11.35 14.45 7.91
C ALA A 16 -10.37 13.48 8.59
N PHE A 17 -10.73 12.99 9.78
CA PHE A 17 -9.95 12.02 10.55
C PHE A 17 -9.72 10.70 9.80
N TYR A 18 -10.77 10.02 9.32
CA TYR A 18 -10.57 8.74 8.63
C TYR A 18 -9.92 8.90 7.25
N ARG A 19 -10.19 10.01 6.55
CA ARG A 19 -9.49 10.33 5.30
C ARG A 19 -8.01 10.59 5.49
N SER A 20 -7.61 11.22 6.60
CA SER A 20 -6.20 11.44 6.90
C SER A 20 -5.46 10.14 7.24
N LEU A 21 -6.18 9.12 7.74
CA LEU A 21 -5.63 7.80 8.08
C LEU A 21 -5.70 6.75 6.96
N ARG A 22 -6.15 7.12 5.75
CA ARG A 22 -6.47 6.14 4.68
C ARG A 22 -5.35 5.15 4.36
N HIS A 23 -4.09 5.54 4.53
CA HIS A 23 -2.91 4.70 4.28
C HIS A 23 -2.68 3.62 5.34
N VAL A 24 -3.33 3.72 6.51
CA VAL A 24 -3.13 2.82 7.66
C VAL A 24 -4.44 2.27 8.23
N LEU A 25 -5.60 2.56 7.62
CA LEU A 25 -6.90 2.04 8.09
C LEU A 25 -6.92 0.51 8.18
N PHE A 26 -6.20 -0.17 7.29
CA PHE A 26 -6.06 -1.63 7.27
C PHE A 26 -5.46 -2.20 8.59
N ALA A 27 -4.67 -1.40 9.31
CA ALA A 27 -4.01 -1.79 10.55
C ALA A 27 -5.01 -1.96 11.72
N PHE A 28 -6.20 -1.37 11.59
CA PHE A 28 -7.28 -1.50 12.56
C PHE A 28 -8.22 -2.69 12.24
N GLY A 29 -7.89 -3.52 11.24
CA GLY A 29 -8.67 -4.68 10.87
C GLY A 29 -9.95 -4.34 10.09
N ASP A 30 -11.04 -5.07 10.35
CA ASP A 30 -12.28 -4.95 9.59
C ASP A 30 -13.17 -3.84 10.19
N LEU A 31 -13.11 -2.66 9.57
CA LEU A 31 -13.79 -1.46 10.04
C LEU A 31 -15.28 -1.44 9.69
N VAL A 32 -16.12 -1.12 10.69
CA VAL A 32 -17.54 -0.77 10.52
C VAL A 32 -17.76 0.61 11.10
N PHE A 33 -18.20 1.54 10.25
CA PHE A 33 -18.40 2.94 10.63
C PHE A 33 -19.79 3.18 11.22
N VAL A 34 -19.85 3.96 12.29
CA VAL A 34 -21.09 4.45 12.90
C VAL A 34 -20.95 5.92 13.19
N ASN A 35 -21.84 6.74 12.62
CA ASN A 35 -21.84 8.16 12.94
C ASN A 35 -22.32 8.36 14.38
N GLU A 36 -21.66 9.24 15.11
CA GLU A 36 -22.03 9.61 16.48
C GLU A 36 -23.44 10.19 16.56
N ARG A 37 -23.90 10.84 15.48
CA ARG A 37 -25.26 11.39 15.38
C ARG A 37 -26.34 10.32 15.22
N ASP A 38 -25.94 9.11 14.82
CA ASP A 38 -26.83 7.98 14.64
C ASP A 38 -26.86 7.09 15.90
N LEU A 39 -26.18 7.50 16.98
CA LEU A 39 -26.27 6.84 18.28
C LEU A 39 -27.46 7.44 19.04
N ASP A 40 -28.55 6.68 19.16
CA ASP A 40 -29.73 7.08 19.94
C ASP A 40 -29.39 7.32 21.42
N ASP A 41 -28.55 6.45 21.99
CA ASP A 41 -27.96 6.59 23.32
C ASP A 41 -26.47 6.20 23.28
N PRO A 42 -25.54 7.17 23.36
CA PRO A 42 -24.10 6.90 23.38
C PRO A 42 -23.65 5.99 24.54
N ALA A 43 -24.35 5.98 25.68
CA ALA A 43 -23.99 5.14 26.82
C ALA A 43 -24.26 3.64 26.56
N SER A 44 -25.16 3.31 25.63
CA SER A 44 -25.48 1.93 25.23
C SER A 44 -24.45 1.28 24.30
N LEU A 45 -23.42 2.03 23.88
CA LEU A 45 -22.42 1.56 22.91
C LEU A 45 -21.73 0.23 23.31
N PRO A 46 -21.39 -0.03 24.58
CA PRO A 46 -20.83 -1.31 24.99
C PRO A 46 -21.74 -2.51 24.69
N ASP A 47 -23.06 -2.35 24.84
CA ASP A 47 -24.02 -3.41 24.54
C ASP A 47 -24.09 -3.69 23.05
N ARG A 48 -23.97 -2.64 22.22
CA ARG A 48 -23.84 -2.78 20.77
C ARG A 48 -22.56 -3.52 20.39
N VAL A 49 -21.42 -3.14 20.97
CA VAL A 49 -20.12 -3.80 20.75
C VAL A 49 -20.23 -5.30 21.01
N ARG A 50 -20.78 -5.69 22.17
CA ARG A 50 -20.97 -7.09 22.56
C ARG A 50 -21.96 -7.81 21.66
N ARG A 51 -23.13 -7.22 21.41
CA ARG A 51 -24.22 -7.83 20.62
C ARG A 51 -23.81 -8.07 19.17
N GLU A 52 -23.10 -7.11 18.57
CA GLU A 52 -22.69 -7.21 17.18
C GLU A 52 -21.38 -7.98 17.01
N GLY A 53 -20.60 -8.23 18.08
CA GLY A 53 -19.34 -8.96 18.02
C GLY A 53 -18.20 -8.13 17.45
N PHE A 54 -17.95 -6.97 18.07
CA PHE A 54 -16.77 -6.15 17.79
C PHE A 54 -15.67 -6.41 18.83
N ASP A 55 -14.42 -6.47 18.37
CA ASP A 55 -13.27 -6.74 19.23
C ASP A 55 -12.73 -5.45 19.88
N GLN A 56 -12.93 -4.30 19.21
CA GLN A 56 -12.43 -3.01 19.65
C GLN A 56 -13.19 -1.83 19.03
N VAL A 57 -12.99 -0.63 19.60
CA VAL A 57 -13.57 0.63 19.13
C VAL A 57 -12.46 1.63 18.80
N LEU A 58 -12.45 2.15 17.57
CA LEU A 58 -11.55 3.23 17.12
C LEU A 58 -12.31 4.55 17.12
N MET A 59 -11.76 5.58 17.77
CA MET A 59 -12.34 6.91 17.78
C MET A 59 -11.28 8.02 17.68
N PRO A 60 -11.61 9.17 17.06
CA PRO A 60 -10.82 10.39 17.25
C PRO A 60 -10.92 10.86 18.70
N ASN A 61 -10.22 11.93 19.08
CA ASN A 61 -10.22 12.55 20.41
C ASN A 61 -11.55 12.31 21.18
N PRO A 62 -11.55 11.46 22.23
CA PRO A 62 -12.76 11.08 22.96
C PRO A 62 -13.56 12.25 23.53
N TYR A 63 -12.87 13.35 23.84
CA TYR A 63 -13.42 14.54 24.47
C TYR A 63 -13.91 15.60 23.48
N GLY A 64 -13.76 15.34 22.17
CA GLY A 64 -14.10 16.30 21.11
C GLY A 64 -15.58 16.70 21.06
N ASN A 65 -16.48 15.90 21.64
CA ASN A 65 -17.88 16.28 21.86
C ASN A 65 -18.54 15.46 23.01
N PRO A 66 -19.67 15.94 23.57
CA PRO A 66 -20.32 15.28 24.73
C PRO A 66 -20.81 13.85 24.47
N ALA A 67 -21.29 13.55 23.25
CA ALA A 67 -21.80 12.22 22.91
C ALA A 67 -20.65 11.20 22.86
N ARG A 68 -19.54 11.56 22.22
CA ARG A 68 -18.32 10.72 22.18
C ARG A 68 -17.73 10.52 23.56
N LEU A 69 -17.69 11.55 24.40
CA LEU A 69 -17.20 11.43 25.78
C LEU A 69 -18.05 10.46 26.59
N THR A 70 -19.38 10.55 26.45
CA THR A 70 -20.32 9.63 27.11
C THR A 70 -20.09 8.18 26.67
N ALA A 71 -19.95 7.96 25.36
CA ALA A 71 -19.63 6.65 24.80
C ALA A 71 -18.27 6.12 25.28
N TYR A 72 -17.24 6.97 25.29
CA TYR A 72 -15.89 6.62 25.74
C TYR A 72 -15.87 6.15 27.19
N ARG A 73 -16.53 6.90 28.10
CA ARG A 73 -16.65 6.52 29.52
C ARG A 73 -17.37 5.18 29.68
N ALA A 74 -18.52 5.00 29.03
CA ALA A 74 -19.26 3.75 29.08
C ALA A 74 -18.45 2.55 28.54
N LEU A 75 -17.66 2.74 27.48
CA LEU A 75 -16.76 1.72 26.94
C LEU A 75 -15.66 1.35 27.92
N ARG A 76 -15.05 2.34 28.60
CA ARG A 76 -14.04 2.09 29.63
C ARG A 76 -14.60 1.35 30.83
N ASP A 77 -15.75 1.76 31.34
CA ASP A 77 -16.42 1.13 32.47
C ASP A 77 -16.79 -0.34 32.17
N ALA A 78 -17.12 -0.63 30.91
CA ALA A 78 -17.39 -1.97 30.42
C ALA A 78 -16.13 -2.76 30.01
N ALA A 79 -14.93 -2.23 30.24
CA ALA A 79 -13.64 -2.81 29.84
C ALA A 79 -13.56 -3.20 28.35
N VAL A 80 -14.22 -2.44 27.49
CA VAL A 80 -14.11 -2.60 26.03
C VAL A 80 -12.76 -2.05 25.57
N ARG A 81 -12.08 -2.77 24.67
CA ARG A 81 -10.83 -2.29 24.07
C ARG A 81 -11.08 -1.05 23.22
N VAL A 82 -10.57 0.10 23.65
CA VAL A 82 -10.67 1.37 22.93
C VAL A 82 -9.31 1.74 22.35
N ILE A 83 -9.34 2.32 21.15
CA ILE A 83 -8.21 3.00 20.52
C ILE A 83 -8.62 4.46 20.31
N ALA A 84 -8.20 5.31 21.23
CA ALA A 84 -8.33 6.75 21.13
C ALA A 84 -7.17 7.30 20.30
N SER A 85 -7.44 8.32 19.48
CA SER A 85 -6.44 8.89 18.61
C SER A 85 -6.48 10.40 18.58
N ASP A 86 -5.31 11.01 18.77
CA ASP A 86 -5.08 12.43 18.59
C ASP A 86 -3.59 12.70 18.32
N ARG A 87 -3.27 13.97 18.10
CA ARG A 87 -1.91 14.47 17.94
C ARG A 87 -1.11 14.28 19.24
N GLY A 88 0.13 13.81 19.10
CA GLY A 88 1.06 13.73 20.22
C GLY A 88 1.72 15.07 20.54
N ALA A 89 2.42 15.13 21.68
CA ALA A 89 3.06 16.36 22.16
C ALA A 89 4.43 16.65 21.51
N LEU A 90 4.95 15.77 20.65
CA LEU A 90 6.19 15.98 19.90
C LEU A 90 5.89 16.36 18.42
N PRO A 91 6.80 17.07 17.73
CA PRO A 91 6.65 17.34 16.31
C PRO A 91 6.42 16.05 15.50
N ASP A 92 5.52 16.13 14.52
CA ASP A 92 5.11 15.03 13.63
C ASP A 92 4.53 13.79 14.32
N SER A 93 4.25 13.87 15.62
CA SER A 93 3.76 12.73 16.42
C SER A 93 2.23 12.63 16.44
N TRP A 94 1.75 11.39 16.49
CA TRP A 94 0.34 11.02 16.61
C TRP A 94 0.23 9.77 17.47
N PHE A 95 -0.82 9.62 18.28
CA PHE A 95 -1.02 8.41 19.07
C PHE A 95 -2.28 7.65 18.67
N PHE A 96 -2.24 6.34 18.94
CA PHE A 96 -3.37 5.41 18.86
C PHE A 96 -3.32 4.57 20.13
N ASP A 97 -3.93 5.06 21.20
CA ASP A 97 -3.67 4.59 22.56
C ASP A 97 -4.96 4.17 23.29
N ALA A 98 -4.82 3.47 24.42
CA ALA A 98 -5.95 2.98 25.21
C ALA A 98 -6.75 4.11 25.89
N GLY A 99 -6.16 5.30 25.97
CA GLY A 99 -6.82 6.52 26.42
C GLY A 99 -6.29 7.77 25.74
N PHE A 100 -6.61 8.91 26.33
CA PHE A 100 -6.29 10.24 25.86
C PHE A 100 -5.44 10.97 26.91
N ASN A 101 -4.14 11.10 26.62
CA ASN A 101 -3.18 11.77 27.49
C ASN A 101 -3.24 11.22 28.93
N PHE A 102 -3.54 12.07 29.92
CA PHE A 102 -3.45 11.73 31.34
C PHE A 102 -4.27 10.52 31.75
N ASP A 103 -5.42 10.29 31.12
CA ASP A 103 -6.29 9.16 31.49
C ASP A 103 -5.86 7.82 30.88
N SER A 104 -4.78 7.80 30.10
CA SER A 104 -4.23 6.61 29.47
C SER A 104 -3.24 5.87 30.38
N PRO A 105 -3.35 4.54 30.51
CA PRO A 105 -2.41 3.74 31.30
C PRO A 105 -0.98 3.76 30.71
N SER A 106 -0.80 4.16 29.45
CA SER A 106 0.50 4.18 28.79
C SER A 106 1.48 5.20 29.36
N TYR A 107 1.01 6.17 30.15
CA TYR A 107 1.86 7.18 30.80
C TYR A 107 2.18 6.87 32.27
N ALA A 108 1.61 5.79 32.82
CA ALA A 108 1.88 5.36 34.18
C ALA A 108 3.36 4.92 34.33
N PRO A 109 4.04 5.20 35.46
CA PRO A 109 5.45 4.88 35.65
C PRO A 109 5.83 3.42 35.35
N GLU A 110 4.92 2.47 35.59
CA GLU A 110 5.13 1.04 35.36
C GLU A 110 5.37 0.71 33.87
N ALA A 111 4.89 1.58 32.97
CA ALA A 111 5.06 1.45 31.53
C ALA A 111 6.45 1.87 31.05
N TRP A 112 7.12 2.81 31.73
CA TRP A 112 8.31 3.51 31.17
C TRP A 112 9.50 3.68 32.11
N ASP A 113 9.33 3.68 33.42
CA ASP A 113 10.41 3.98 34.38
C ASP A 113 11.32 2.76 34.61
N ARG A 114 11.97 2.35 33.52
CA ARG A 114 12.92 1.24 33.45
C ARG A 114 14.26 1.76 32.93
N PRO A 115 15.41 1.30 33.46
CA PRO A 115 16.72 1.72 32.96
C PRO A 115 16.86 1.48 31.46
N LEU A 116 17.45 2.46 30.76
CA LEU A 116 17.80 2.33 29.35
C LEU A 116 19.18 1.66 29.20
N SER A 117 19.39 0.95 28.09
CA SER A 117 20.75 0.61 27.66
C SER A 117 21.51 1.86 27.21
N ASP A 118 22.85 1.80 27.22
CA ASP A 118 23.70 2.91 26.76
C ASP A 118 23.36 3.38 25.34
N ALA A 119 23.02 2.43 24.45
CA ALA A 119 22.63 2.71 23.08
C ALA A 119 21.29 3.49 23.01
N GLN A 120 20.27 3.05 23.75
CA GLN A 120 18.97 3.73 23.82
C GLN A 120 19.13 5.15 24.42
N ALA A 121 19.89 5.28 25.51
CA ALA A 121 20.14 6.58 26.14
C ALA A 121 20.90 7.53 25.19
N ALA A 122 21.87 7.02 24.42
CA ALA A 122 22.59 7.81 23.42
C ALA A 122 21.67 8.29 22.27
N GLU A 123 20.78 7.41 21.78
CA GLU A 123 19.81 7.74 20.74
C GLU A 123 18.84 8.85 21.18
N VAL A 124 18.27 8.70 22.38
CA VAL A 124 17.30 9.63 22.95
C VAL A 124 17.95 10.99 23.22
N ARG A 125 19.14 11.02 23.83
CA ARG A 125 19.91 12.26 23.99
C ARG A 125 20.20 12.94 22.65
N GLY A 126 20.50 12.14 21.61
CA GLY A 126 20.66 12.62 20.24
C GLY A 126 19.40 13.28 19.69
N TYR A 127 18.23 12.64 19.88
CA TYR A 127 16.93 13.21 19.52
C TYR A 127 16.66 14.53 20.26
N MET A 128 16.78 14.53 21.58
CA MET A 128 16.55 15.72 22.41
C MET A 128 17.46 16.89 22.02
N ARG A 129 18.73 16.61 21.69
CA ARG A 129 19.67 17.64 21.19
C ARG A 129 19.23 18.22 19.84
N ARG A 130 18.79 17.38 18.90
CA ARG A 130 18.29 17.84 17.59
C ARG A 130 17.01 18.67 17.74
N LEU A 131 16.10 18.26 18.62
CA LEU A 131 14.87 19.00 18.88
C LEU A 131 15.19 20.39 19.47
N ARG A 132 16.06 20.44 20.49
CA ARG A 132 16.51 21.71 21.11
C ARG A 132 17.21 22.62 20.12
N GLY A 133 18.06 22.10 19.24
CA GLY A 133 18.77 22.90 18.24
C GLY A 133 17.92 23.29 17.01
N GLY A 134 16.73 22.71 16.84
CA GLY A 134 15.88 22.91 15.67
C GLY A 134 14.74 23.92 15.88
N SER A 135 13.99 24.19 14.81
CA SER A 135 12.78 25.03 14.82
C SER A 135 11.48 24.23 14.66
N ALA A 136 11.57 22.89 14.77
CA ALA A 136 10.40 22.02 14.65
C ALA A 136 9.50 22.19 15.89
N ALA A 137 8.27 22.65 15.68
CA ALA A 137 7.27 22.86 16.73
C ALA A 137 5.90 22.33 16.29
N LEU A 138 5.00 22.10 17.25
CA LEU A 138 3.64 21.64 16.96
C LEU A 138 2.85 22.66 16.13
N GLU A 139 2.98 23.94 16.46
CA GLU A 139 2.35 25.02 15.71
C GLU A 139 3.40 25.87 15.00
N ALA A 140 3.01 26.54 13.92
CA ALA A 140 3.91 27.45 13.23
C ALA A 140 4.43 28.53 14.20
N GLN A 141 5.75 28.74 14.20
CA GLN A 141 6.45 29.73 15.03
C GLN A 141 7.20 30.71 14.11
N GLY A 142 7.60 31.86 14.64
CA GLY A 142 8.56 32.72 13.96
C GLY A 142 9.99 32.14 13.99
N PRO A 143 10.98 32.85 13.41
CA PRO A 143 12.36 32.39 13.39
C PRO A 143 12.95 32.29 14.80
N ARG A 144 13.93 31.38 14.96
CA ARG A 144 14.72 31.24 16.20
C ARG A 144 15.59 32.48 16.43
N GLU A 145 15.68 32.92 17.67
CA GLU A 145 16.48 34.05 18.16
C GLU A 145 17.43 33.60 19.27
N ALA A 146 18.62 34.21 19.39
CA ALA A 146 19.56 33.88 20.46
C ALA A 146 19.02 34.32 21.83
N ARG A 147 19.25 33.51 22.87
CA ARG A 147 18.75 33.76 24.24
C ARG A 147 18.97 35.19 24.73
N ASP A 148 20.19 35.71 24.63
CA ASP A 148 20.52 37.04 25.17
C ASP A 148 19.85 38.17 24.39
N ALA A 149 19.72 38.02 23.07
CA ALA A 149 18.99 38.96 22.21
C ALA A 149 17.49 38.98 22.56
N LEU A 150 16.90 37.80 22.78
CA LEU A 150 15.52 37.69 23.22
C LEU A 150 15.31 38.31 24.61
N ALA A 151 16.23 38.07 25.55
CA ALA A 151 16.17 38.66 26.89
C ALA A 151 16.20 40.19 26.87
N GLU A 152 17.05 40.78 26.03
CA GLU A 152 17.12 42.22 25.82
C GLU A 152 15.83 42.75 25.18
N ARG A 153 15.34 42.09 24.14
CA ARG A 153 14.10 42.45 23.43
C ARG A 153 12.87 42.43 24.34
N LEU A 154 12.79 41.47 25.25
CA LEU A 154 11.69 41.35 26.22
C LEU A 154 11.89 42.24 27.48
N GLY A 155 13.07 42.87 27.61
CA GLY A 155 13.43 43.67 28.79
C GLY A 155 13.46 42.85 30.07
N VAL A 156 14.02 41.63 29.99
CA VAL A 156 14.16 40.69 31.12
C VAL A 156 15.62 40.29 31.39
N SER A 157 16.59 40.94 30.73
CA SER A 157 18.01 40.76 30.99
C SER A 157 18.33 40.92 32.48
N GLY A 158 19.00 39.92 33.07
CA GLY A 158 19.37 39.91 34.49
C GLY A 158 18.24 39.51 35.46
N LYS A 159 17.04 39.17 34.97
CA LYS A 159 15.92 38.67 35.76
C LYS A 159 15.78 37.17 35.60
N ARG A 160 15.24 36.50 36.63
CA ARG A 160 14.75 35.12 36.47
C ARG A 160 13.46 35.12 35.69
N VAL A 161 13.26 34.15 34.82
CA VAL A 161 12.11 34.10 33.91
C VAL A 161 11.21 32.92 34.24
N LEU A 162 9.95 33.22 34.60
CA LEU A 162 8.88 32.24 34.70
C LEU A 162 8.04 32.30 33.42
N PHE A 163 8.06 31.22 32.65
CA PHE A 163 7.33 31.13 31.39
C PHE A 163 5.98 30.43 31.54
N LEU A 164 4.93 31.05 31.00
CA LEU A 164 3.56 30.55 31.01
C LEU A 164 3.00 30.46 29.56
N PRO A 165 3.09 29.29 28.90
CA PRO A 165 2.39 29.05 27.64
C PRO A 165 0.89 28.86 27.88
N LEU A 166 0.06 29.64 27.18
CA LEU A 166 -1.40 29.56 27.27
C LEU A 166 -1.98 28.67 26.17
N GLN A 167 -3.02 27.88 26.52
CA GLN A 167 -3.85 27.12 25.60
C GLN A 167 -5.03 27.97 25.08
N ARG A 168 -5.90 27.36 24.27
CA ARG A 168 -7.17 27.99 23.86
C ARG A 168 -8.23 27.81 24.95
N PRO A 169 -9.09 28.80 25.23
CA PRO A 169 -10.14 28.69 26.27
C PRO A 169 -11.12 27.52 26.08
N HIS A 170 -11.26 27.02 24.85
CA HIS A 170 -12.16 25.92 24.50
C HIS A 170 -11.43 24.62 24.16
N ASP A 171 -10.14 24.52 24.51
CA ASP A 171 -9.39 23.29 24.33
C ASP A 171 -9.98 22.15 25.21
N THR A 172 -9.89 20.92 24.71
CA THR A 172 -10.24 19.71 25.44
C THR A 172 -9.53 19.66 26.78
N VAL A 173 -8.22 19.96 26.79
CA VAL A 173 -7.40 19.84 28.00
C VAL A 173 -7.73 20.90 29.05
N VAL A 174 -8.22 22.07 28.63
CA VAL A 174 -8.71 23.11 29.54
C VAL A 174 -10.05 22.72 30.15
N ARG A 175 -10.95 22.11 29.36
CA ARG A 175 -12.31 21.76 29.84
C ARG A 175 -12.38 20.57 30.77
N TYR A 176 -11.48 19.59 30.60
CA TYR A 176 -11.60 18.29 31.28
C TYR A 176 -10.40 17.92 32.16
N PHE A 177 -9.30 18.68 32.08
CA PHE A 177 -8.04 18.34 32.74
C PHE A 177 -7.38 19.57 33.40
N SER A 178 -8.15 20.64 33.68
CA SER A 178 -7.66 21.89 34.28
C SER A 178 -7.34 21.78 35.79
N GLY A 179 -7.70 20.67 36.43
CA GLY A 179 -7.49 20.49 37.86
C GLY A 179 -8.21 21.56 38.69
N ALA A 180 -7.52 22.11 39.69
CA ALA A 180 -8.09 23.06 40.64
C ALA A 180 -8.36 24.47 40.08
N VAL A 181 -7.81 24.79 38.90
CA VAL A 181 -7.90 26.13 38.31
C VAL A 181 -9.07 26.30 37.36
N GLU A 182 -9.75 25.22 36.94
CA GLU A 182 -11.03 25.20 36.20
C GLU A 182 -11.11 25.94 34.82
N SER A 183 -10.39 27.05 34.60
CA SER A 183 -10.41 27.93 33.43
C SER A 183 -9.05 28.58 33.11
N LEU A 184 -8.92 29.21 31.93
CA LEU A 184 -7.66 29.88 31.54
C LEU A 184 -7.53 31.23 32.26
N GLU A 185 -8.65 31.89 32.53
CA GLU A 185 -8.76 33.14 33.28
C GLU A 185 -8.24 32.96 34.71
N GLU A 186 -8.64 31.88 35.37
CA GLU A 186 -8.15 31.52 36.70
C GLU A 186 -6.65 31.17 36.68
N LEU A 187 -6.12 30.57 35.61
CA LEU A 187 -4.68 30.31 35.48
C LEU A 187 -3.90 31.63 35.39
N VAL A 188 -4.42 32.61 34.65
CA VAL A 188 -3.83 33.95 34.59
C VAL A 188 -3.96 34.66 35.95
N GLY A 189 -5.05 34.45 36.67
CA GLY A 189 -5.23 34.93 38.05
C GLY A 189 -4.21 34.31 39.01
N PHE A 190 -4.01 32.99 38.93
CA PHE A 190 -2.98 32.26 39.68
C PHE A 190 -1.59 32.83 39.40
N ALA A 191 -1.24 33.01 38.13
CA ALA A 191 0.05 33.59 37.73
C ALA A 191 0.21 35.05 38.20
N SER A 192 -0.89 35.82 38.23
CA SER A 192 -0.91 37.19 38.73
C SER A 192 -0.63 37.27 40.22
N GLU A 193 -1.20 36.35 41.01
CA GLU A 193 -0.94 36.25 42.45
C GLU A 193 0.49 35.74 42.74
N LEU A 194 0.93 34.74 41.99
CA LEU A 194 2.30 34.23 42.08
C LEU A 194 3.34 35.34 41.80
N GLU A 195 3.15 36.17 40.77
CA GLU A 195 4.07 37.29 40.49
C GLU A 195 4.15 38.29 41.64
N ARG A 196 3.01 38.63 42.26
CA ARG A 196 2.98 39.56 43.40
C ARG A 196 3.83 39.06 44.57
N ARG A 197 3.83 37.75 44.80
CA ARG A 197 4.53 37.11 45.92
C ARG A 197 5.97 36.74 45.62
N LEU A 198 6.31 36.38 44.38
CA LEU A 198 7.67 35.99 43.99
C LEU A 198 8.73 37.00 44.46
N ARG A 199 8.46 38.29 44.29
CA ARG A 199 9.39 39.34 44.72
C ARG A 199 9.46 39.50 46.25
N ALA A 200 8.35 39.33 46.94
CA ALA A 200 8.26 39.51 48.39
C ALA A 200 8.92 38.34 49.14
N ASP A 201 8.73 37.12 48.63
CA ASP A 201 9.06 35.89 49.33
C ASP A 201 10.45 35.36 48.93
N THR A 202 10.89 35.51 47.67
CA THR A 202 12.17 34.94 47.20
C THR A 202 13.35 35.93 47.22
N GLY A 203 13.08 37.25 47.25
CA GLY A 203 14.12 38.29 47.18
C GLY A 203 14.80 38.45 45.80
N GLU A 204 14.45 37.62 44.81
CA GLU A 204 14.98 37.67 43.44
C GLU A 204 14.07 38.48 42.50
N GLU A 205 14.66 39.07 41.46
CA GLU A 205 13.87 39.78 40.44
C GLU A 205 13.36 38.80 39.39
N TRP A 206 12.08 38.43 39.49
CA TRP A 206 11.39 37.56 38.53
C TRP A 206 10.65 38.37 37.45
N ALA A 207 10.60 37.81 36.24
CA ALA A 207 9.74 38.23 35.14
C ALA A 207 8.81 37.09 34.74
N VAL A 208 7.50 37.32 34.80
CA VAL A 208 6.48 36.36 34.37
C VAL A 208 6.05 36.69 32.95
N ILE A 209 6.36 35.79 32.02
CA ILE A 209 6.11 35.98 30.59
C ILE A 209 5.05 35.00 30.09
N LEU A 210 4.09 35.51 29.32
CA LEU A 210 2.96 34.77 28.78
C LEU A 210 3.10 34.66 27.27
N LYS A 211 2.87 33.46 26.72
CA LYS A 211 2.70 33.31 25.27
C LYS A 211 1.30 32.77 24.97
N LYS A 212 0.55 33.52 24.18
CA LYS A 212 -0.76 33.12 23.66
C LYS A 212 -0.60 31.93 22.70
N HIS A 213 -1.63 31.08 22.62
CA HIS A 213 -1.68 30.02 21.62
C HIS A 213 -1.66 30.60 20.18
N PRO A 214 -0.85 30.10 19.23
CA PRO A 214 -0.72 30.69 17.87
C PRO A 214 -2.01 30.73 17.04
N LEU A 215 -2.99 29.87 17.36
CA LEU A 215 -4.30 29.84 16.71
C LEU A 215 -5.35 30.73 17.39
N GLU A 216 -5.01 31.36 18.52
CA GLU A 216 -5.91 32.24 19.25
C GLU A 216 -5.75 33.68 18.79
N THR A 217 -6.86 34.39 18.60
CA THR A 217 -6.82 35.79 18.16
C THR A 217 -6.81 36.74 19.33
N ASP A 218 -7.48 36.36 20.42
CA ASP A 218 -7.75 37.23 21.54
C ASP A 218 -6.73 37.04 22.65
N TYR A 219 -6.37 38.14 23.32
CA TYR A 219 -5.50 38.11 24.49
C TYR A 219 -6.36 38.21 25.75
N LEU A 220 -6.13 37.33 26.72
CA LEU A 220 -6.66 37.52 28.06
C LEU A 220 -5.92 38.68 28.71
N ILE A 221 -6.64 39.71 29.16
CA ILE A 221 -6.02 40.88 29.80
C ILE A 221 -5.81 40.53 31.29
N PRO A 222 -4.57 40.38 31.78
CA PRO A 222 -4.32 40.10 33.19
C PRO A 222 -4.62 41.35 34.04
N ASP A 223 -5.16 41.14 35.24
CA ASP A 223 -5.33 42.20 36.25
C ASP A 223 -4.01 42.67 36.85
N ASN A 224 -2.88 42.06 36.45
CA ASN A 224 -1.54 42.44 36.85
C ASN A 224 -0.71 42.92 35.65
N PRO A 225 -0.36 44.22 35.57
CA PRO A 225 0.37 44.79 34.42
C PRO A 225 1.83 44.32 34.33
N ARG A 226 2.33 43.57 35.31
CA ARG A 226 3.68 43.01 35.31
C ARG A 226 3.80 41.68 34.57
N LEU A 227 2.66 41.01 34.31
CA LEU A 227 2.60 39.86 33.42
C LEU A 227 2.75 40.36 31.98
N LYS A 228 3.81 39.91 31.30
CA LYS A 228 4.15 40.40 29.96
C LYS A 228 3.78 39.37 28.91
N TYR A 229 2.94 39.74 27.95
CA TYR A 229 2.77 38.94 26.74
C TYR A 229 3.96 39.11 25.80
N VAL A 230 4.44 37.99 25.29
CA VAL A 230 5.39 37.99 24.16
C VAL A 230 4.63 38.06 22.85
N THR A 231 5.28 38.61 21.82
CA THR A 231 4.70 38.71 20.49
C THR A 231 4.53 37.33 19.84
N ASP A 232 3.57 37.22 18.91
CA ASP A 232 3.21 35.92 18.31
C ASP A 232 4.39 35.29 17.53
N ASP A 233 5.33 36.10 17.01
CA ASP A 233 6.53 35.68 16.28
C ASP A 233 7.63 35.04 17.16
N VAL A 234 7.60 35.21 18.49
CA VAL A 234 8.65 34.63 19.36
C VAL A 234 8.59 33.11 19.34
N HIS A 235 9.68 32.42 19.04
CA HIS A 235 9.68 30.96 18.98
C HIS A 235 9.60 30.32 20.38
N ILE A 236 8.77 29.29 20.54
CA ILE A 236 8.57 28.60 21.81
C ILE A 236 9.85 28.02 22.44
N HIS A 237 10.74 27.44 21.62
CA HIS A 237 12.04 26.93 22.08
C HIS A 237 12.92 28.02 22.70
N ASP A 238 12.91 29.23 22.15
CA ASP A 238 13.75 30.32 22.68
C ASP A 238 13.25 30.77 24.05
N LEU A 239 11.93 30.72 24.27
CA LEU A 239 11.32 30.99 25.57
C LEU A 239 11.68 29.90 26.60
N LEU A 240 11.76 28.64 26.18
CA LEU A 240 12.19 27.54 27.05
C LEU A 240 13.69 27.61 27.39
N GLU A 241 14.54 28.05 26.45
CA GLU A 241 15.96 28.31 26.69
C GLU A 241 16.20 29.54 27.58
N LEU A 242 15.30 30.52 27.51
CA LEU A 242 15.32 31.71 28.35
C LEU A 242 14.78 31.45 29.76
N ALA A 243 13.80 30.55 29.89
CA ALA A 243 13.07 30.31 31.13
C ALA A 243 13.93 29.62 32.21
N ASP A 244 13.85 30.15 33.44
CA ASP A 244 14.35 29.50 34.65
C ASP A 244 13.33 28.51 35.24
N ALA A 245 12.06 28.68 34.91
CA ALA A 245 10.98 27.74 35.21
C ALA A 245 9.82 27.91 34.23
N THR A 246 9.06 26.84 34.01
CA THR A 246 7.84 26.86 33.19
C THR A 246 6.65 26.43 34.04
N LEU A 247 5.61 27.27 34.08
CA LEU A 247 4.31 26.92 34.66
C LEU A 247 3.35 26.58 33.52
N VAL A 248 2.69 25.44 33.60
CA VAL A 248 1.72 25.00 32.58
C VAL A 248 0.42 24.54 33.24
N LEU A 249 -0.68 24.57 32.50
CA LEU A 249 -1.88 23.82 32.94
C LEU A 249 -1.61 22.32 32.79
N ASN A 250 -1.52 21.85 31.54
CA ASN A 250 -1.24 20.47 31.13
C ASN A 250 -0.81 20.42 29.65
N SER A 251 -0.14 21.49 29.19
CA SER A 251 0.23 21.70 27.78
C SER A 251 1.28 20.71 27.30
N GLY A 252 1.30 20.39 26.00
CA GLY A 252 2.42 19.71 25.36
C GLY A 252 3.75 20.48 25.49
N VAL A 253 3.70 21.80 25.73
CA VAL A 253 4.89 22.61 26.05
C VAL A 253 5.56 22.17 27.36
N GLY A 254 4.82 21.56 28.30
CA GLY A 254 5.44 21.00 29.50
C GLY A 254 6.39 19.85 29.17
N LEU A 255 6.03 18.94 28.25
CA LEU A 255 6.95 17.91 27.77
C LEU A 255 8.19 18.52 27.09
N LEU A 256 8.03 19.60 26.32
CA LEU A 256 9.18 20.33 25.76
C LEU A 256 10.04 20.91 26.88
N SER A 257 9.44 21.55 27.89
CA SER A 257 10.15 22.08 29.07
C SER A 257 11.01 21.01 29.75
N LEU A 258 10.49 19.79 29.91
CA LEU A 258 11.27 18.63 30.39
C LEU A 258 12.49 18.33 29.50
N ILE A 259 12.31 18.33 28.17
CA ILE A 259 13.39 18.08 27.20
C ILE A 259 14.46 19.18 27.23
N PHE A 260 14.06 20.42 27.49
CA PHE A 260 14.98 21.55 27.67
C PHE A 260 15.68 21.53 29.04
N GLY A 261 15.21 20.70 29.98
CA GLY A 261 15.76 20.57 31.33
C GLY A 261 15.29 21.69 32.27
N THR A 262 14.23 22.40 31.90
CA THR A 262 13.70 23.52 32.67
C THR A 262 12.77 22.98 33.78
N PRO A 263 12.88 23.49 35.03
CA PRO A 263 11.91 23.22 36.09
C PRO A 263 10.47 23.40 35.58
N THR A 264 9.66 22.36 35.70
CA THR A 264 8.33 22.31 35.07
C THR A 264 7.27 22.09 36.14
N LEU A 265 6.41 23.09 36.32
CA LEU A 265 5.31 23.10 37.26
C LEU A 265 4.00 22.96 36.51
N HIS A 266 3.08 22.12 36.98
CA HIS A 266 1.77 21.95 36.35
C HIS A 266 0.61 22.06 37.34
N VAL A 267 -0.45 22.76 36.94
CA VAL A 267 -1.63 22.97 37.78
C VAL A 267 -2.76 21.99 37.47
N GLY A 268 -2.83 21.53 36.22
CA GLY A 268 -3.81 20.55 35.77
C GLY A 268 -3.26 19.13 35.71
N ASP A 269 -4.10 18.23 35.21
CA ASP A 269 -3.78 16.81 35.01
C ASP A 269 -2.91 16.65 33.76
N ALA A 270 -1.59 16.56 33.98
CA ALA A 270 -0.60 16.42 32.92
C ALA A 270 -0.13 14.98 32.78
N PHE A 271 -0.11 14.43 31.55
CA PHE A 271 0.35 13.06 31.30
C PHE A 271 1.84 12.84 31.63
N TYR A 272 2.62 13.92 31.75
CA TYR A 272 4.02 13.92 32.19
C TYR A 272 4.19 14.34 33.66
N GLY A 273 3.10 14.55 34.40
CA GLY A 273 3.08 14.99 35.81
C GLY A 273 3.47 13.92 36.81
N GLN A 274 4.48 13.10 36.48
CA GLN A 274 4.95 11.99 37.29
C GLN A 274 6.12 12.42 38.21
N PRO A 275 6.29 11.78 39.38
CA PRO A 275 7.38 12.11 40.30
C PRO A 275 8.77 12.03 39.65
N GLY A 276 9.51 13.14 39.72
CA GLY A 276 10.83 13.31 39.11
C GLY A 276 10.80 13.89 37.68
N LEU A 277 9.65 14.01 37.05
CA LEU A 277 9.51 14.71 35.77
C LEU A 277 9.05 16.16 35.98
N ALA A 278 7.83 16.35 36.51
CA ALA A 278 7.23 17.65 36.74
C ALA A 278 6.59 17.72 38.13
N VAL A 279 6.42 18.94 38.65
CA VAL A 279 5.87 19.19 39.99
C VAL A 279 4.43 19.68 39.87
N HIS A 280 3.50 18.98 40.51
CA HIS A 280 2.12 19.43 40.59
C HIS A 280 1.99 20.56 41.61
N VAL A 281 1.34 21.66 41.23
CA VAL A 281 1.13 22.84 42.09
C VAL A 281 -0.34 23.24 42.08
N GLY A 282 -1.06 22.86 43.13
CA GLY A 282 -2.51 23.14 43.26
C GLY A 282 -2.82 24.57 43.73
N ASP A 283 -1.85 25.24 44.35
CA ASP A 283 -1.98 26.60 44.88
C ASP A 283 -0.65 27.39 44.73
N VAL A 284 -0.71 28.68 45.02
CA VAL A 284 0.43 29.60 44.88
C VAL A 284 1.54 29.28 45.89
N ASP A 285 1.22 28.79 47.08
CA ASP A 285 2.22 28.42 48.09
C ASP A 285 3.06 27.22 47.63
N ALA A 286 2.42 26.21 47.06
CA ALA A 286 3.09 25.07 46.45
C ALA A 286 3.98 25.50 45.27
N ALA A 287 3.52 26.44 44.45
CA ALA A 287 4.32 26.99 43.35
C ALA A 287 5.55 27.75 43.84
N LEU A 288 5.44 28.59 44.87
CA LEU A 288 6.57 29.28 45.47
C LEU A 288 7.59 28.29 46.05
N ALA A 289 7.13 27.31 46.83
CA ALA A 289 8.01 26.27 47.39
C ALA A 289 8.74 25.47 46.30
N ALA A 290 8.06 25.14 45.20
CA ALA A 290 8.68 24.46 44.06
C ALA A 290 9.74 25.31 43.34
N LEU A 291 9.51 26.63 43.23
CA LEU A 291 10.47 27.56 42.62
C LEU A 291 11.68 27.84 43.51
N GLU A 292 11.49 27.90 44.83
CA GLU A 292 12.56 28.05 45.83
C GLU A 292 13.46 26.81 45.89
N THR A 293 12.86 25.62 45.89
CA THR A 293 13.64 24.36 45.89
C THR A 293 14.42 24.14 44.60
N GLY A 294 14.04 24.81 43.50
CA GLY A 294 14.72 24.66 42.21
C GLY A 294 14.69 23.24 41.68
N SER A 295 13.59 22.51 41.93
CA SER A 295 13.48 21.09 41.58
C SER A 295 13.45 20.89 40.07
N SER A 296 14.64 20.68 39.48
CA SER A 296 14.79 20.33 38.07
C SER A 296 14.31 18.90 37.79
N PRO A 297 13.82 18.63 36.56
CA PRO A 297 13.49 17.28 36.14
C PRO A 297 14.72 16.36 36.27
N ASP A 298 14.51 15.14 36.76
CA ASP A 298 15.53 14.10 36.79
C ASP A 298 15.91 13.75 35.33
N PRO A 299 17.16 14.04 34.89
CA PRO A 299 17.55 13.87 33.50
C PRO A 299 17.39 12.41 33.01
N GLU A 300 17.65 11.43 33.88
CA GLU A 300 17.55 10.03 33.51
C GLU A 300 16.09 9.61 33.31
N LYS A 301 15.19 10.08 34.20
CA LYS A 301 13.75 9.86 34.03
C LYS A 301 13.19 10.55 32.79
N VAL A 302 13.65 11.76 32.48
CA VAL A 302 13.27 12.45 31.24
C VAL A 302 13.70 11.62 30.03
N GLU A 303 14.93 11.08 30.01
CA GLU A 303 15.40 10.21 28.93
C GLU A 303 14.54 8.94 28.81
N ARG A 304 14.23 8.26 29.92
CA ARG A 304 13.36 7.07 29.94
C ARG A 304 11.96 7.39 29.41
N PHE A 305 11.36 8.48 29.86
CA PHE A 305 10.03 8.89 29.44
C PHE A 305 9.99 9.28 27.96
N VAL A 306 10.94 10.08 27.49
CA VAL A 306 11.04 10.45 26.06
C VAL A 306 11.28 9.21 25.21
N HIS A 307 12.16 8.29 25.64
CA HIS A 307 12.35 7.01 24.95
C HIS A 307 11.04 6.26 24.77
N HIS A 308 10.26 6.13 25.84
CA HIS A 308 8.97 5.46 25.81
C HIS A 308 7.97 6.12 24.87
N LEU A 309 7.93 7.45 24.84
CA LEU A 309 7.08 8.18 23.89
C LEU A 309 7.49 7.90 22.44
N LEU A 310 8.79 7.87 22.13
CA LEU A 310 9.31 7.58 20.78
C LEU A 310 9.09 6.11 20.37
N GLU A 311 9.28 5.19 21.31
CA GLU A 311 9.36 3.75 21.04
C GLU A 311 8.10 2.95 21.34
N HIS A 312 7.14 3.51 22.07
CA HIS A 312 5.97 2.75 22.48
C HIS A 312 4.66 3.51 22.29
N VAL A 313 4.63 4.84 22.48
CA VAL A 313 3.36 5.59 22.43
C VAL A 313 3.10 6.23 21.08
N TYR A 314 4.08 6.97 20.54
CA TYR A 314 3.87 7.79 19.36
C TYR A 314 4.17 7.06 18.05
N SER A 315 3.24 7.22 17.13
CA SER A 315 3.45 7.12 15.69
C SER A 315 4.02 8.42 15.16
N PHE A 316 4.74 8.38 14.05
CA PHE A 316 5.29 9.55 13.38
C PHE A 316 4.87 9.58 11.92
N ALA A 317 4.38 10.73 11.45
CA ALA A 317 3.88 10.90 10.09
C ALA A 317 4.21 12.27 9.49
N GLU A 318 4.41 12.31 8.17
CA GLU A 318 4.36 13.56 7.42
C GLU A 318 2.89 14.03 7.34
N LEU A 319 2.61 15.19 7.92
CA LEU A 319 1.26 15.74 8.03
C LEU A 319 1.01 16.77 6.92
N LYS A 320 -0.05 16.58 6.13
CA LYS A 320 -0.57 17.63 5.23
C LYS A 320 -1.76 18.30 5.89
N THR A 321 -1.58 19.55 6.30
CA THR A 321 -2.61 20.31 7.02
C THR A 321 -3.06 21.55 6.26
N GLU A 322 -4.32 21.94 6.44
CA GLU A 322 -4.91 23.14 5.86
C GLU A 322 -5.57 23.97 6.96
N LEU A 323 -5.42 25.29 6.93
CA LEU A 323 -6.15 26.18 7.83
C LEU A 323 -7.55 26.47 7.28
N VAL A 324 -8.58 26.16 8.05
CA VAL A 324 -9.97 26.37 7.66
C VAL A 324 -10.65 27.28 8.68
N THR A 325 -11.36 28.30 8.19
CA THR A 325 -12.21 29.15 9.02
C THR A 325 -13.56 28.47 9.21
N GLN A 326 -13.96 28.25 10.47
CA GLN A 326 -15.25 27.70 10.83
C GLN A 326 -16.36 28.74 10.71
N LYS A 327 -17.63 28.29 10.80
CA LYS A 327 -18.81 29.15 10.70
C LYS A 327 -18.88 30.21 11.79
N ASP A 328 -18.24 29.96 12.93
CA ASP A 328 -18.15 30.86 14.08
C ASP A 328 -16.97 31.86 13.99
N GLY A 329 -16.23 31.86 12.87
CA GLY A 329 -15.06 32.72 12.66
C GLY A 329 -13.76 32.14 13.22
N SER A 330 -13.80 31.07 14.01
CA SER A 330 -12.60 30.42 14.57
C SER A 330 -11.77 29.74 13.49
N ARG A 331 -10.44 29.77 13.64
CA ARG A 331 -9.51 29.08 12.72
C ARG A 331 -9.12 27.72 13.29
N VAL A 332 -9.28 26.67 12.48
CA VAL A 332 -8.87 25.31 12.84
C VAL A 332 -7.97 24.74 11.76
N ARG A 333 -6.88 24.10 12.18
CA ARG A 333 -6.00 23.36 11.29
C ARG A 333 -6.55 21.95 11.11
N ILE A 334 -6.94 21.60 9.89
CA ILE A 334 -7.47 20.29 9.54
C ILE A 334 -6.37 19.47 8.87
N THR A 335 -6.06 18.30 9.44
CA THR A 335 -5.19 17.32 8.80
C THR A 335 -5.95 16.66 7.64
N ARG A 336 -5.41 16.77 6.42
CA ARG A 336 -5.98 16.18 5.20
C ARG A 336 -5.37 14.82 4.89
N ASP A 337 -4.11 14.62 5.24
CA ASP A 337 -3.34 13.41 4.94
C ASP A 337 -2.26 13.17 5.98
N MET A 338 -2.00 11.90 6.27
CA MET A 338 -0.92 11.45 7.16
C MET A 338 -0.19 10.29 6.51
N LYS A 339 1.07 10.53 6.11
CA LYS A 339 1.97 9.47 5.64
C LYS A 339 2.86 9.05 6.79
N PHE A 340 2.49 7.94 7.44
CA PHE A 340 3.25 7.40 8.57
C PHE A 340 4.63 6.92 8.10
N ARG A 341 5.67 7.21 8.87
CA ARG A 341 6.99 6.58 8.77
C ARG A 341 7.21 5.55 9.89
N GLN A 342 6.50 5.72 10.99
CA GLN A 342 6.43 4.79 12.12
C GLN A 342 4.97 4.73 12.56
N LEU A 343 4.35 3.56 12.55
CA LEU A 343 2.99 3.34 13.04
C LEU A 343 3.03 2.49 14.31
N ARG A 344 2.49 3.03 15.41
CA ARG A 344 2.31 2.32 16.68
C ARG A 344 0.84 2.38 17.08
N ILE A 345 0.26 1.22 17.35
CA ILE A 345 -1.12 1.10 17.86
C ILE A 345 -1.06 0.32 19.16
N LEU A 346 -1.51 0.94 20.25
CA LEU A 346 -1.54 0.35 21.60
C LEU A 346 -0.19 -0.24 22.03
N GLY A 347 0.92 0.48 21.81
CA GLY A 347 2.26 0.01 22.16
C GLY A 347 2.96 -0.82 21.07
N GLU A 348 2.22 -1.37 20.11
CA GLU A 348 2.75 -2.31 19.11
C GLU A 348 3.22 -1.58 17.85
N GLN A 349 4.48 -1.78 17.47
CA GLN A 349 5.03 -1.30 16.20
C GLN A 349 4.49 -2.15 15.05
N LEU A 350 3.78 -1.50 14.12
CA LEU A 350 3.23 -2.13 12.93
C LEU A 350 4.01 -1.73 11.68
N PRO A 351 4.10 -2.62 10.67
CA PRO A 351 4.72 -2.28 9.40
C PRO A 351 3.88 -1.21 8.69
N VAL A 352 4.56 -0.15 8.23
CA VAL A 352 3.96 0.82 7.33
C VAL A 352 4.20 0.35 5.90
N PRO A 353 3.17 0.29 5.04
CA PRO A 353 3.36 -0.04 3.64
C PRO A 353 4.15 1.08 2.93
N ASP A 354 5.05 0.70 2.04
CA ASP A 354 5.87 1.67 1.29
C ASP A 354 5.04 2.44 0.25
N ALA A 355 4.01 1.80 -0.31
CA ALA A 355 3.09 2.41 -1.26
C ALA A 355 1.77 1.63 -1.36
N HIS A 356 0.72 2.29 -1.85
CA HIS A 356 -0.55 1.64 -2.19
C HIS A 356 -0.65 1.34 -3.69
N VAL A 357 -0.86 0.06 -4.03
CA VAL A 357 -1.08 -0.41 -5.39
C VAL A 357 -2.51 -0.88 -5.59
N LEU A 358 -3.24 -0.23 -6.50
CA LEU A 358 -4.53 -0.72 -7.01
C LEU A 358 -4.31 -1.61 -8.24
N VAL A 359 -4.57 -2.91 -8.10
CA VAL A 359 -4.51 -3.86 -9.21
C VAL A 359 -5.86 -3.94 -9.91
N VAL A 360 -5.89 -3.58 -11.19
CA VAL A 360 -7.07 -3.64 -12.05
C VAL A 360 -6.90 -4.80 -13.03
N THR A 361 -7.77 -5.80 -12.97
CA THR A 361 -7.60 -7.02 -13.78
C THR A 361 -8.89 -7.57 -14.40
N PRO A 362 -8.86 -8.04 -15.67
CA PRO A 362 -9.95 -8.76 -16.29
C PRO A 362 -9.98 -10.26 -15.97
N VAL A 363 -9.02 -10.73 -15.17
CA VAL A 363 -8.82 -12.15 -14.87
C VAL A 363 -8.96 -12.36 -13.37
N ILE A 364 -9.78 -13.34 -12.98
CA ILE A 364 -9.87 -13.79 -11.60
C ILE A 364 -8.55 -14.52 -11.28
N PRO A 365 -7.69 -14.01 -10.37
CA PRO A 365 -6.34 -14.52 -10.19
C PRO A 365 -6.30 -15.90 -9.52
N TRP A 366 -7.28 -16.21 -8.67
CA TRP A 366 -7.36 -17.47 -7.93
C TRP A 366 -8.75 -18.11 -8.03
N PRO A 367 -8.89 -19.45 -8.14
CA PRO A 367 -7.83 -20.46 -8.30
C PRO A 367 -7.20 -20.51 -9.70
N ILE A 368 -5.97 -21.02 -9.77
CA ILE A 368 -5.11 -21.01 -10.97
C ILE A 368 -5.41 -22.22 -11.87
N TYR A 369 -5.74 -21.95 -13.13
CA TYR A 369 -5.92 -22.97 -14.18
C TYR A 369 -5.19 -22.63 -15.49
N ARG A 370 -4.56 -21.45 -15.56
CA ARG A 370 -3.86 -20.96 -16.75
C ARG A 370 -2.76 -19.97 -16.37
N GLY A 371 -1.81 -19.78 -17.27
CA GLY A 371 -0.64 -18.92 -17.05
C GLY A 371 -0.95 -17.48 -16.65
N SER A 372 -1.96 -16.84 -17.25
CA SER A 372 -2.31 -15.47 -16.88
C SER A 372 -2.84 -15.32 -15.44
N GLN A 373 -3.51 -16.35 -14.92
CA GLN A 373 -3.92 -16.36 -13.51
C GLN A 373 -2.70 -16.50 -12.60
N SER A 374 -1.80 -17.45 -12.93
CA SER A 374 -0.55 -17.66 -12.21
C SER A 374 0.30 -16.38 -12.14
N ARG A 375 0.45 -15.66 -13.25
CA ARG A 375 1.16 -14.39 -13.30
C ARG A 375 0.55 -13.35 -12.36
N ILE A 376 -0.76 -13.12 -12.43
CA ILE A 376 -1.41 -12.10 -11.59
C ILE A 376 -1.32 -12.49 -10.11
N ASP A 377 -1.53 -13.76 -9.77
CA ASP A 377 -1.36 -14.29 -8.41
C ASP A 377 0.06 -14.02 -7.88
N THR A 378 1.08 -14.33 -8.69
CA THR A 378 2.50 -14.11 -8.36
C THR A 378 2.82 -12.62 -8.19
N MET A 379 2.28 -11.76 -9.06
CA MET A 379 2.46 -10.31 -8.96
C MET A 379 1.84 -9.77 -7.66
N ILE A 380 0.65 -10.26 -7.28
CA ILE A 380 0.00 -9.85 -6.02
C ILE A 380 0.83 -10.28 -4.82
N ASP A 381 1.32 -11.52 -4.79
CA ASP A 381 2.19 -12.01 -3.72
C ASP A 381 3.51 -11.21 -3.66
N GLY A 382 4.13 -10.94 -4.81
CA GLY A 382 5.36 -10.17 -4.90
C GLY A 382 5.20 -8.74 -4.37
N LEU A 383 4.10 -8.06 -4.72
CA LEU A 383 3.78 -6.74 -4.20
C LEU A 383 3.59 -6.75 -2.67
N MET A 384 2.87 -7.73 -2.13
CA MET A 384 2.67 -7.83 -0.68
C MET A 384 3.97 -8.17 0.05
N ALA A 385 4.80 -9.04 -0.51
CA ALA A 385 6.12 -9.37 0.03
C ALA A 385 7.07 -8.16 0.03
N ASP A 386 6.94 -7.29 -0.97
CA ASP A 386 7.67 -6.02 -1.09
C ASP A 386 7.01 -4.86 -0.32
N ARG A 387 6.29 -5.19 0.77
CA ARG A 387 5.64 -4.25 1.69
C ARG A 387 4.70 -3.25 1.01
N LYS A 388 4.13 -3.58 -0.15
CA LYS A 388 3.11 -2.74 -0.79
C LYS A 388 1.74 -3.11 -0.23
N MET A 389 0.93 -2.10 0.08
CA MET A 389 -0.49 -2.31 0.34
C MET A 389 -1.17 -2.58 -1.00
N VAL A 390 -1.95 -3.66 -1.09
CA VAL A 390 -2.61 -4.07 -2.34
C VAL A 390 -4.11 -3.98 -2.20
N SER A 391 -4.76 -3.35 -3.19
CA SER A 391 -6.22 -3.42 -3.38
C SER A 391 -6.54 -3.95 -4.78
N LEU A 392 -7.63 -4.71 -4.91
CA LEU A 392 -7.99 -5.44 -6.13
C LEU A 392 -9.32 -4.95 -6.70
N CYS A 393 -9.35 -4.64 -7.99
CA CYS A 393 -10.57 -4.45 -8.78
C CYS A 393 -10.62 -5.48 -9.91
N VAL A 394 -11.52 -6.47 -9.79
CA VAL A 394 -11.58 -7.65 -10.66
C VAL A 394 -12.87 -7.65 -11.49
N LEU A 395 -12.74 -7.82 -12.80
CA LEU A 395 -13.87 -8.03 -13.70
C LEU A 395 -14.21 -9.53 -13.75
N ASN A 396 -15.37 -9.90 -13.23
CA ASN A 396 -15.87 -11.27 -13.24
C ASN A 396 -16.47 -11.62 -14.61
N MET A 397 -15.72 -12.43 -15.36
CA MET A 397 -16.10 -13.01 -16.66
C MET A 397 -16.45 -14.51 -16.56
N SER A 398 -16.76 -15.04 -15.38
CA SER A 398 -17.24 -16.43 -15.22
C SER A 398 -18.74 -16.50 -15.51
N PHE A 399 -19.25 -17.56 -16.14
CA PHE A 399 -20.71 -17.77 -16.25
C PHE A 399 -21.32 -18.25 -14.92
N ASP A 400 -20.59 -19.09 -14.19
CA ASP A 400 -21.15 -19.85 -13.08
C ASP A 400 -20.89 -19.20 -11.71
N LYS A 401 -19.76 -18.47 -11.57
CA LYS A 401 -19.38 -17.87 -10.29
C LYS A 401 -20.02 -16.50 -10.06
N ALA A 402 -20.67 -16.35 -8.91
CA ALA A 402 -21.15 -15.06 -8.40
C ALA A 402 -19.99 -14.22 -7.88
N SER A 403 -20.06 -12.89 -8.05
CA SER A 403 -19.01 -11.97 -7.61
C SER A 403 -18.73 -12.04 -6.09
N LYS A 404 -19.76 -12.26 -5.27
CA LYS A 404 -19.60 -12.45 -3.82
C LYS A 404 -18.75 -13.67 -3.46
N SER A 405 -18.89 -14.78 -4.19
CA SER A 405 -18.06 -15.99 -3.98
C SER A 405 -16.60 -15.71 -4.29
N ILE A 406 -16.34 -14.97 -5.39
CA ILE A 406 -14.98 -14.59 -5.78
C ILE A 406 -14.35 -13.68 -4.73
N VAL A 407 -15.08 -12.70 -4.20
CA VAL A 407 -14.57 -11.85 -3.10
C VAL A 407 -14.13 -12.72 -1.91
N ARG A 408 -14.94 -13.72 -1.51
CA ARG A 408 -14.60 -14.63 -0.41
C ARG A 408 -13.33 -15.44 -0.72
N GLU A 409 -13.27 -16.09 -1.89
CA GLU A 409 -12.10 -16.88 -2.32
C GLU A 409 -10.82 -16.04 -2.38
N LEU A 410 -10.92 -14.79 -2.85
CA LEU A 410 -9.77 -13.88 -2.92
C LEU A 410 -9.34 -13.37 -1.54
N ARG A 411 -10.27 -13.11 -0.61
CA ARG A 411 -9.92 -12.78 0.79
C ARG A 411 -9.24 -13.95 1.49
N GLU A 412 -9.71 -15.17 1.23
CA GLU A 412 -9.08 -16.39 1.77
C GLU A 412 -7.66 -16.57 1.23
N ARG A 413 -7.43 -16.30 -0.07
CA ARG A 413 -6.11 -16.41 -0.71
C ARG A 413 -5.15 -15.27 -0.34
N TYR A 414 -5.66 -14.06 -0.17
CA TYR A 414 -4.86 -12.86 0.12
C TYR A 414 -5.38 -12.12 1.37
N PRO A 415 -5.10 -12.64 2.58
CA PRO A 415 -5.57 -12.02 3.82
C PRO A 415 -4.99 -10.60 4.06
N GLY A 416 -3.87 -10.27 3.40
CA GLY A 416 -3.23 -8.94 3.49
C GLY A 416 -3.73 -7.90 2.48
N VAL A 417 -4.65 -8.26 1.57
CA VAL A 417 -5.24 -7.30 0.62
C VAL A 417 -6.25 -6.42 1.35
N ASP A 418 -6.07 -5.10 1.22
CA ASP A 418 -6.89 -4.10 1.90
C ASP A 418 -8.35 -4.12 1.41
N ARG A 419 -8.55 -3.95 0.10
CA ARG A 419 -9.89 -3.88 -0.49
C ARG A 419 -10.02 -4.75 -1.73
N ILE A 420 -11.14 -5.47 -1.83
CA ILE A 420 -11.49 -6.31 -2.99
C ILE A 420 -12.84 -5.89 -3.54
N GLU A 421 -12.84 -5.40 -4.77
CA GLU A 421 -14.02 -5.06 -5.54
C GLU A 421 -14.15 -6.02 -6.74
N VAL A 422 -15.29 -6.68 -6.88
CA VAL A 422 -15.56 -7.58 -8.00
C VAL A 422 -16.82 -7.11 -8.73
N ARG A 423 -16.71 -6.90 -10.04
CA ARG A 423 -17.85 -6.50 -10.89
C ARG A 423 -18.11 -7.52 -11.98
N LYS A 424 -19.36 -7.99 -12.07
CA LYS A 424 -19.79 -8.92 -13.10
C LYS A 424 -19.80 -8.23 -14.45
N HIS A 425 -19.21 -8.85 -15.47
CA HIS A 425 -19.31 -8.36 -16.83
C HIS A 425 -20.75 -8.62 -17.35
N PRO A 426 -21.44 -7.64 -17.98
CA PRO A 426 -22.83 -7.79 -18.42
C PRO A 426 -23.11 -9.02 -19.31
N ARG A 427 -22.18 -9.34 -20.21
CA ARG A 427 -22.25 -10.54 -21.08
C ARG A 427 -22.31 -11.89 -20.34
N PHE A 428 -21.84 -11.93 -19.10
CA PHE A 428 -21.78 -13.15 -18.28
C PHE A 428 -22.84 -13.15 -17.16
N ASP A 429 -23.73 -12.16 -17.17
CA ASP A 429 -24.86 -12.08 -16.25
C ASP A 429 -26.02 -12.98 -16.70
N LYS A 430 -26.91 -13.37 -15.78
CA LYS A 430 -27.95 -14.40 -15.99
C LYS A 430 -29.21 -13.91 -16.74
N TRP A 431 -29.26 -12.64 -17.17
CA TRP A 431 -30.39 -12.06 -17.93
C TRP A 431 -30.53 -12.72 -19.35
N PRO A 432 -31.70 -12.69 -20.05
CA PRO A 432 -31.97 -13.56 -21.20
C PRO A 432 -30.88 -13.51 -22.27
N LYS A 433 -30.20 -14.64 -22.43
CA LYS A 433 -28.91 -14.83 -23.12
C LYS A 433 -28.89 -14.47 -24.62
N ARG A 434 -30.04 -14.19 -25.24
CA ARG A 434 -30.19 -14.00 -26.69
C ARG A 434 -30.28 -12.53 -27.10
N ALA A 435 -31.17 -11.76 -26.46
CA ALA A 435 -31.41 -10.36 -26.79
C ALA A 435 -30.19 -9.44 -26.51
N ILE A 436 -29.51 -9.62 -25.38
CA ILE A 436 -28.31 -8.83 -25.04
C ILE A 436 -27.12 -9.20 -25.92
N ARG A 437 -26.98 -10.50 -26.26
CA ARG A 437 -25.88 -10.97 -27.11
C ARG A 437 -26.00 -10.43 -28.53
N GLU A 438 -27.22 -10.34 -29.06
CA GLU A 438 -27.50 -9.73 -30.37
C GLU A 438 -27.40 -8.20 -30.32
N ALA A 439 -27.89 -7.54 -29.27
CA ALA A 439 -27.80 -6.08 -29.11
C ALA A 439 -26.37 -5.57 -28.92
N LEU A 440 -25.54 -6.24 -28.09
CA LEU A 440 -24.14 -5.85 -27.87
C LEU A 440 -23.25 -6.18 -29.06
N ARG A 441 -23.45 -7.34 -29.70
CA ARG A 441 -22.75 -7.68 -30.95
C ARG A 441 -23.14 -6.71 -32.06
N GLY A 442 -24.42 -6.36 -32.16
CA GLY A 442 -24.93 -5.38 -33.13
C GLY A 442 -24.30 -4.00 -32.91
N ALA A 443 -24.30 -3.48 -31.68
CA ALA A 443 -23.78 -2.15 -31.38
C ALA A 443 -22.27 -2.00 -31.63
N ASP A 444 -21.43 -2.94 -31.18
CA ASP A 444 -19.96 -2.85 -31.37
C ASP A 444 -19.52 -3.19 -32.81
N PHE A 445 -20.25 -4.07 -33.50
CA PHE A 445 -19.98 -4.39 -34.91
C PHE A 445 -20.41 -3.23 -35.84
N LEU A 446 -21.59 -2.63 -35.61
CA LEU A 446 -22.10 -1.49 -36.37
C LEU A 446 -21.26 -0.21 -36.15
N THR A 447 -20.63 -0.06 -34.98
CA THR A 447 -19.75 1.10 -34.66
C THR A 447 -18.27 0.87 -35.01
N GLY A 448 -17.90 -0.30 -35.54
CA GLY A 448 -16.51 -0.65 -35.86
C GLY A 448 -15.61 -0.85 -34.64
N GLY A 449 -16.18 -1.03 -33.44
CA GLY A 449 -15.47 -1.20 -32.17
C GLY A 449 -14.61 -2.47 -32.10
N VAL A 450 -14.94 -3.49 -32.90
CA VAL A 450 -14.15 -4.73 -33.02
C VAL A 450 -12.73 -4.52 -33.57
N HIS A 451 -12.48 -3.38 -34.23
CA HIS A 451 -11.16 -2.98 -34.72
C HIS A 451 -10.31 -2.27 -33.67
N ARG A 452 -10.75 -2.21 -32.41
CA ARG A 452 -10.01 -1.60 -31.30
C ARG A 452 -9.73 -2.63 -30.21
N ILE A 453 -8.57 -2.53 -29.58
CA ILE A 453 -8.15 -3.36 -28.45
C ILE A 453 -9.12 -3.25 -27.27
N ALA A 454 -9.61 -2.03 -27.02
CA ALA A 454 -10.53 -1.72 -25.96
C ALA A 454 -11.91 -1.38 -26.54
N ASN A 455 -12.91 -2.16 -26.15
CA ASN A 455 -14.30 -2.05 -26.57
C ASN A 455 -15.22 -2.40 -25.39
N PHE A 456 -16.53 -2.45 -25.62
CA PHE A 456 -17.48 -2.75 -24.55
C PHE A 456 -17.31 -4.19 -24.02
N GLU A 457 -16.95 -5.15 -24.89
CA GLU A 457 -16.72 -6.54 -24.49
C GLU A 457 -15.47 -6.73 -23.63
N THR A 458 -14.47 -5.87 -23.78
CA THR A 458 -13.25 -5.96 -22.98
C THR A 458 -13.35 -5.12 -21.71
N CYS A 459 -13.85 -3.89 -21.74
CA CYS A 459 -13.90 -3.01 -20.57
C CYS A 459 -15.26 -2.30 -20.43
N PRO A 460 -16.25 -2.90 -19.73
CA PRO A 460 -17.60 -2.37 -19.65
C PRO A 460 -17.69 -1.12 -18.74
N PRO A 461 -18.63 -0.19 -18.97
CA PRO A 461 -18.76 1.05 -18.19
C PRO A 461 -18.95 0.85 -16.69
N SER A 462 -19.63 -0.23 -16.27
CA SER A 462 -19.80 -0.55 -14.84
C SER A 462 -18.48 -0.81 -14.13
N PHE A 463 -17.53 -1.45 -14.82
CA PHE A 463 -16.19 -1.70 -14.30
C PHE A 463 -15.36 -0.41 -14.23
N ARG A 464 -15.45 0.44 -15.26
CA ARG A 464 -14.78 1.76 -15.27
C ARG A 464 -15.20 2.63 -14.09
N ARG A 465 -16.51 2.66 -13.79
CA ARG A 465 -17.04 3.38 -12.61
C ARG A 465 -16.52 2.83 -11.29
N ALA A 466 -16.39 1.51 -11.17
CA ALA A 466 -15.84 0.88 -9.97
C ALA A 466 -14.36 1.24 -9.77
N VAL A 467 -13.55 1.18 -10.83
CA VAL A 467 -12.13 1.60 -10.79
C VAL A 467 -12.01 3.08 -10.44
N ALA A 468 -12.78 3.96 -11.08
CA ALA A 468 -12.78 5.39 -10.79
C ALA A 468 -13.14 5.69 -9.33
N LYS A 469 -14.15 4.99 -8.78
CA LYS A 469 -14.54 5.09 -7.38
C LYS A 469 -13.40 4.67 -6.45
N MET A 470 -12.75 3.53 -6.73
CA MET A 470 -11.61 3.06 -5.92
C MET A 470 -10.42 4.02 -6.00
N CYS A 471 -10.08 4.55 -7.19
CA CYS A 471 -9.02 5.55 -7.31
C CYS A 471 -9.31 6.82 -6.48
N ALA A 472 -10.58 7.27 -6.47
CA ALA A 472 -10.97 8.46 -5.71
C ALA A 472 -10.96 8.24 -4.18
N GLU A 473 -11.38 7.05 -3.73
CA GLU A 473 -11.45 6.71 -2.30
C GLU A 473 -10.09 6.30 -1.72
N LEU A 474 -9.27 5.58 -2.49
CA LEU A 474 -7.99 5.05 -2.04
C LEU A 474 -6.82 6.01 -2.30
N ASP A 475 -6.90 6.84 -3.34
CA ASP A 475 -5.80 7.71 -3.80
C ASP A 475 -4.46 6.95 -3.95
N PRO A 476 -4.44 5.84 -4.73
CA PRO A 476 -3.30 4.93 -4.73
C PRO A 476 -2.07 5.57 -5.37
N ASP A 477 -0.88 5.29 -4.82
CA ASP A 477 0.40 5.74 -5.41
C ASP A 477 0.64 5.08 -6.77
N TYR A 478 0.16 3.84 -6.96
CA TYR A 478 0.27 3.08 -8.21
C TYR A 478 -1.07 2.45 -8.63
N VAL A 479 -1.34 2.44 -9.94
CA VAL A 479 -2.43 1.65 -10.54
C VAL A 479 -1.86 0.66 -11.53
N LEU A 480 -1.81 -0.61 -11.13
CA LEU A 480 -1.34 -1.72 -11.96
C LEU A 480 -2.50 -2.30 -12.77
N VAL A 481 -2.52 -2.03 -14.07
CA VAL A 481 -3.54 -2.51 -14.99
C VAL A 481 -3.03 -3.76 -15.72
N ASN A 482 -3.82 -4.83 -15.71
CA ASN A 482 -3.51 -6.03 -16.48
C ASN A 482 -4.22 -5.97 -17.85
N TYR A 483 -3.44 -6.17 -18.91
CA TYR A 483 -3.81 -6.07 -20.32
C TYR A 483 -4.15 -4.65 -20.81
N ALA A 484 -3.60 -4.27 -21.96
CA ALA A 484 -3.83 -2.95 -22.57
C ALA A 484 -5.31 -2.68 -22.90
N LYS A 485 -6.11 -3.72 -23.13
CA LYS A 485 -7.57 -3.61 -23.29
C LYS A 485 -8.32 -3.04 -22.08
N MET A 486 -7.73 -3.05 -20.88
CA MET A 486 -8.33 -2.44 -19.67
C MET A 486 -8.07 -0.94 -19.54
N THR A 487 -7.24 -0.34 -20.39
CA THR A 487 -6.84 1.08 -20.30
C THR A 487 -7.99 2.08 -20.15
N PRO A 488 -9.18 1.90 -20.76
CA PRO A 488 -10.30 2.80 -20.53
C PRO A 488 -10.86 2.80 -19.09
N ALA A 489 -10.44 1.88 -18.22
CA ALA A 489 -10.80 1.87 -16.81
C ALA A 489 -10.07 2.96 -16.00
N LEU A 490 -8.96 3.48 -16.52
CA LEU A 490 -8.22 4.56 -15.86
C LEU A 490 -9.04 5.87 -15.89
N PRO A 491 -9.37 6.46 -14.72
CA PRO A 491 -10.08 7.73 -14.67
C PRO A 491 -9.21 8.89 -15.17
N ALA A 492 -9.85 9.97 -15.61
CA ALA A 492 -9.15 11.22 -15.87
C ALA A 492 -8.66 11.84 -14.55
N GLY A 493 -7.48 12.47 -14.56
CA GLY A 493 -6.93 13.14 -13.38
C GLY A 493 -6.36 12.19 -12.32
N LEU A 494 -6.12 10.92 -12.66
CA LEU A 494 -5.40 9.99 -11.77
C LEU A 494 -4.02 10.55 -11.43
N ARG A 495 -3.73 10.69 -10.12
CA ARG A 495 -2.45 11.21 -9.61
C ARG A 495 -1.36 10.15 -9.52
N GLY A 496 -1.74 8.91 -9.17
CA GLY A 496 -0.82 7.79 -9.05
C GLY A 496 -0.20 7.36 -10.39
N VAL A 497 0.95 6.71 -10.30
CA VAL A 497 1.70 6.18 -11.44
C VAL A 497 0.91 5.06 -12.10
N LYS A 498 0.69 5.17 -13.42
CA LYS A 498 -0.02 4.15 -14.20
C LYS A 498 0.98 3.11 -14.66
N VAL A 499 0.82 1.88 -14.18
CA VAL A 499 1.64 0.72 -14.56
C VAL A 499 0.81 -0.24 -15.39
N LEU A 500 1.31 -0.69 -16.53
CA LEU A 500 0.65 -1.70 -17.36
C LEU A 500 1.42 -3.01 -17.34
N ASP A 501 0.79 -4.11 -16.93
CA ASP A 501 1.24 -5.46 -17.27
C ASP A 501 0.59 -5.89 -18.58
N THR A 502 1.39 -6.00 -19.64
CA THR A 502 0.85 -6.23 -21.00
C THR A 502 0.26 -7.63 -21.16
N HIS A 503 0.81 -8.61 -20.45
CA HIS A 503 0.61 -10.07 -20.61
C HIS A 503 1.03 -10.61 -21.98
N ASP A 504 0.70 -9.92 -23.08
CA ASP A 504 1.11 -10.22 -24.45
C ASP A 504 1.05 -8.94 -25.28
N TYR A 505 1.85 -8.82 -26.34
CA TYR A 505 1.59 -7.86 -27.41
C TYR A 505 0.40 -8.30 -28.28
N GLN A 506 -0.79 -7.73 -28.03
CA GLN A 506 -2.05 -8.27 -28.57
C GLN A 506 -2.17 -8.12 -30.10
N THR A 507 -1.50 -7.13 -30.69
CA THR A 507 -1.43 -6.93 -32.14
C THR A 507 -0.71 -8.08 -32.82
N GLU A 508 0.42 -8.52 -32.27
CA GLU A 508 1.16 -9.65 -32.81
C GLU A 508 0.35 -10.94 -32.68
N PHE A 509 -0.25 -11.17 -31.51
CA PHE A 509 -1.17 -12.29 -31.31
C PHE A 509 -2.34 -12.27 -32.31
N LEU A 510 -2.93 -11.10 -32.58
CA LEU A 510 -4.01 -10.95 -33.56
C LEU A 510 -3.53 -11.31 -34.98
N ARG A 511 -2.38 -10.78 -35.42
CA ARG A 511 -1.84 -11.06 -36.76
C ARG A 511 -1.59 -12.55 -36.96
N GLU A 512 -1.02 -13.21 -35.97
CA GLU A 512 -0.80 -14.66 -36.02
C GLU A 512 -2.12 -15.44 -35.99
N ASP A 513 -3.06 -15.10 -35.11
CA ASP A 513 -4.37 -15.77 -35.06
C ASP A 513 -5.16 -15.57 -36.35
N GLN A 514 -5.02 -14.44 -37.06
CA GLN A 514 -5.71 -14.19 -38.34
C GLN A 514 -5.32 -15.15 -39.46
N THR A 515 -4.08 -15.66 -39.44
CA THR A 515 -3.65 -16.68 -40.41
C THR A 515 -4.47 -17.98 -40.24
N MET A 516 -4.93 -18.25 -39.01
CA MET A 516 -5.51 -19.52 -38.58
C MET A 516 -7.02 -19.46 -38.32
N ASN A 517 -7.54 -18.29 -37.90
CA ASN A 517 -8.89 -18.11 -37.38
C ASN A 517 -9.74 -17.27 -38.34
N ARG A 518 -10.64 -17.94 -39.07
CA ARG A 518 -11.51 -17.30 -40.08
C ARG A 518 -12.37 -16.16 -39.52
N VAL A 519 -12.76 -16.22 -38.24
CA VAL A 519 -13.59 -15.19 -37.61
C VAL A 519 -12.81 -13.88 -37.44
N ARG A 520 -11.55 -13.96 -37.01
CA ARG A 520 -10.71 -12.78 -36.73
C ARG A 520 -10.14 -12.10 -37.97
N ARG A 521 -10.20 -12.73 -39.15
CA ARG A 521 -9.77 -12.12 -40.43
C ARG A 521 -10.46 -10.80 -40.76
N HIS A 522 -11.66 -10.58 -40.23
CA HIS A 522 -12.43 -9.37 -40.45
C HIS A 522 -11.97 -8.18 -39.58
N ILE A 523 -11.07 -8.39 -38.62
CA ILE A 523 -10.53 -7.33 -37.78
C ILE A 523 -9.42 -6.60 -38.55
N ASP A 524 -9.60 -5.32 -38.87
CA ASP A 524 -8.52 -4.47 -39.37
C ASP A 524 -7.35 -4.40 -38.36
N ALA A 525 -6.27 -5.12 -38.66
CA ALA A 525 -5.10 -5.23 -37.80
C ALA A 525 -4.37 -3.88 -37.62
N ARG A 526 -4.41 -2.98 -38.62
CA ARG A 526 -3.78 -1.66 -38.52
C ARG A 526 -4.55 -0.75 -37.57
N ARG A 527 -5.88 -0.80 -37.61
CA ARG A 527 -6.73 -0.07 -36.65
C ARG A 527 -6.55 -0.62 -35.23
N PHE A 528 -6.46 -1.94 -35.10
CA PHE A 528 -6.24 -2.59 -33.81
C PHE A 528 -4.88 -2.18 -33.22
N GLU A 529 -3.81 -2.26 -34.02
CA GLU A 529 -2.47 -1.83 -33.68
C GLU A 529 -2.42 -0.37 -33.21
N LYS A 530 -2.99 0.55 -34.01
CA LYS A 530 -3.08 1.97 -33.62
C LYS A 530 -3.78 2.15 -32.28
N SER A 531 -4.82 1.38 -32.01
CA SER A 531 -5.54 1.46 -30.74
C SER A 531 -4.77 0.86 -29.55
N GLU A 532 -3.98 -0.20 -29.76
CA GLU A 532 -3.09 -0.76 -28.75
C GLU A 532 -1.95 0.18 -28.43
N HIS A 533 -1.29 0.75 -29.45
CA HIS A 533 -0.23 1.73 -29.24
C HIS A 533 -0.74 2.98 -28.52
N ALA A 534 -1.94 3.45 -28.86
CA ALA A 534 -2.57 4.55 -28.14
C ALA A 534 -2.89 4.19 -26.68
N ALA A 535 -3.19 2.93 -26.38
CA ALA A 535 -3.38 2.46 -25.01
C ALA A 535 -2.05 2.38 -24.24
N LEU A 536 -1.00 1.81 -24.84
CA LEU A 536 0.34 1.70 -24.25
C LEU A 536 0.89 3.06 -23.83
N ARG A 537 0.77 4.09 -24.69
CA ARG A 537 1.26 5.46 -24.43
C ARG A 537 0.59 6.20 -23.27
N ARG A 538 -0.48 5.64 -22.68
CA ARG A 538 -1.15 6.25 -21.52
C ARG A 538 -0.48 5.92 -20.19
N TYR A 539 0.39 4.91 -20.18
CA TYR A 539 1.06 4.46 -18.96
C TYR A 539 2.39 5.18 -18.76
N ASP A 540 2.80 5.28 -17.51
CA ASP A 540 4.10 5.84 -17.14
C ASP A 540 5.13 4.70 -17.04
N ARG A 541 4.68 3.47 -16.72
CA ARG A 541 5.49 2.25 -16.73
C ARG A 541 4.80 1.12 -17.49
N ILE A 542 5.57 0.36 -18.26
CA ILE A 542 5.08 -0.80 -19.02
C ILE A 542 5.93 -2.01 -18.63
N ILE A 543 5.26 -3.06 -18.16
CA ILE A 543 5.84 -4.36 -17.89
C ILE A 543 5.62 -5.25 -19.12
N ALA A 544 6.71 -5.55 -19.82
CA ALA A 544 6.78 -6.56 -20.87
C ALA A 544 7.00 -7.95 -20.26
N ILE A 545 6.49 -9.00 -20.93
CA ILE A 545 6.66 -10.38 -20.46
C ILE A 545 7.94 -11.06 -20.96
N ASN A 546 8.67 -10.42 -21.88
CA ASN A 546 9.94 -10.92 -22.40
C ASN A 546 10.80 -9.77 -22.97
N PRO A 547 12.13 -9.99 -23.17
CA PRO A 547 13.03 -8.94 -23.65
C PRO A 547 12.75 -8.43 -25.06
N LEU A 548 12.15 -9.25 -25.94
CA LEU A 548 11.81 -8.83 -27.31
C LEU A 548 10.64 -7.83 -27.31
N GLU A 549 9.62 -8.10 -26.50
CA GLU A 549 8.51 -7.19 -26.26
C GLU A 549 8.98 -5.90 -25.59
N ALA A 550 9.89 -5.99 -24.62
CA ALA A 550 10.45 -4.82 -23.94
C ALA A 550 11.08 -3.83 -24.95
N ARG A 551 11.99 -4.31 -25.82
CA ARG A 551 12.59 -3.49 -26.89
C ARG A 551 11.56 -2.87 -27.84
N THR A 552 10.51 -3.63 -28.15
CA THR A 552 9.40 -3.15 -28.99
C THR A 552 8.66 -2.01 -28.29
N PHE A 553 8.35 -2.15 -27.00
CA PHE A 553 7.63 -1.13 -26.24
C PHE A 553 8.48 0.10 -25.94
N GLU A 554 9.78 -0.05 -25.72
CA GLU A 554 10.74 1.07 -25.59
C GLU A 554 10.69 1.96 -26.84
N THR A 555 10.66 1.34 -28.02
CA THR A 555 10.56 2.06 -29.29
C THR A 555 9.18 2.72 -29.47
N LEU A 556 8.10 2.04 -29.08
CA LEU A 556 6.74 2.53 -29.27
C LEU A 556 6.32 3.63 -28.28
N CYS A 557 6.89 3.59 -27.08
CA CYS A 557 6.54 4.42 -25.92
C CYS A 557 7.80 5.01 -25.27
N PRO A 558 8.52 5.91 -25.95
CA PRO A 558 9.79 6.45 -25.45
C PRO A 558 9.66 7.26 -24.15
N ASP A 559 8.45 7.74 -23.83
CA ASP A 559 8.16 8.49 -22.61
C ASP A 559 7.80 7.59 -21.41
N ALA A 560 7.71 6.28 -21.59
CA ALA A 560 7.38 5.33 -20.53
C ALA A 560 8.63 4.54 -20.12
N SER A 561 8.79 4.28 -18.82
CA SER A 561 9.79 3.30 -18.37
C SER A 561 9.31 1.90 -18.71
N VAL A 562 10.13 1.12 -19.41
CA VAL A 562 9.79 -0.24 -19.83
C VAL A 562 10.61 -1.23 -19.03
N HIS A 563 9.93 -2.14 -18.37
CA HIS A 563 10.53 -3.18 -17.55
C HIS A 563 10.22 -4.55 -18.14
N CYS A 564 11.18 -5.45 -18.13
CA CYS A 564 10.95 -6.85 -18.46
C CYS A 564 10.73 -7.62 -17.15
N VAL A 565 9.51 -8.12 -16.92
CA VAL A 565 9.23 -9.08 -15.85
C VAL A 565 8.76 -10.37 -16.52
N PRO A 566 9.66 -11.35 -16.72
CA PRO A 566 9.35 -12.58 -17.43
C PRO A 566 8.16 -13.35 -16.86
N ALA A 567 7.60 -14.27 -17.64
CA ALA A 567 6.67 -15.24 -17.06
C ALA A 567 7.39 -16.18 -16.11
N PHE A 568 6.61 -16.62 -15.13
CA PHE A 568 7.02 -17.37 -13.96
C PHE A 568 6.53 -18.82 -14.04
N SER A 569 7.32 -19.73 -13.47
CA SER A 569 6.83 -21.03 -13.01
C SER A 569 7.52 -21.37 -11.69
N PRO A 570 6.80 -21.79 -10.64
CA PRO A 570 7.45 -22.23 -9.41
C PRO A 570 8.37 -23.42 -9.73
N PRO A 571 9.61 -23.44 -9.22
CA PRO A 571 10.47 -24.60 -9.36
C PRO A 571 9.87 -25.76 -8.58
N ALA A 572 10.00 -26.96 -9.12
CA ALA A 572 9.63 -28.17 -8.39
C ALA A 572 10.72 -29.24 -8.58
N PRO A 573 11.83 -29.15 -7.83
CA PRO A 573 12.71 -30.27 -7.66
C PRO A 573 12.29 -31.06 -6.42
N SER A 574 11.84 -32.30 -6.61
CA SER A 574 11.89 -33.29 -5.56
C SER A 574 12.19 -34.65 -6.18
N ARG A 575 13.29 -35.28 -5.70
CA ARG A 575 13.88 -36.55 -6.17
C ARG A 575 14.78 -36.44 -7.39
N ASP A 576 15.74 -37.35 -7.45
CA ASP A 576 16.61 -37.56 -8.61
C ASP A 576 15.72 -37.94 -9.81
N ILE A 577 15.40 -36.94 -10.63
CA ILE A 577 14.45 -36.98 -11.76
C ILE A 577 14.86 -37.94 -12.89
N PHE A 578 15.91 -38.73 -12.68
CA PHE A 578 16.51 -39.67 -13.61
C PHE A 578 16.38 -41.15 -13.18
N LEU A 579 15.78 -41.46 -12.01
CA LEU A 579 15.80 -42.82 -11.45
C LEU A 579 14.65 -43.74 -11.91
N SER A 580 13.53 -43.21 -12.43
CA SER A 580 12.44 -44.04 -12.98
C SER A 580 11.54 -43.27 -13.95
N HIS A 581 11.77 -43.44 -15.25
CA HIS A 581 10.95 -42.79 -16.30
C HIS A 581 9.82 -43.72 -16.76
N ARG A 582 8.58 -43.21 -16.80
CA ARG A 582 7.44 -43.90 -17.44
C ARG A 582 7.23 -43.48 -18.89
N HIS A 583 7.70 -42.28 -19.23
CA HIS A 583 7.55 -41.68 -20.55
C HIS A 583 8.92 -41.17 -21.02
N ASP A 584 9.19 -41.32 -22.31
CA ASP A 584 10.38 -40.73 -22.92
C ASP A 584 10.16 -39.25 -23.20
N ALA A 585 8.99 -38.87 -23.73
CA ALA A 585 8.62 -37.47 -23.96
C ALA A 585 7.33 -37.06 -23.24
N LEU A 586 7.30 -35.81 -22.78
CA LEU A 586 6.09 -35.13 -22.29
C LEU A 586 5.76 -33.90 -23.15
N PHE A 587 4.48 -33.74 -23.48
CA PHE A 587 3.91 -32.50 -24.00
C PHE A 587 2.77 -32.03 -23.09
N VAL A 588 2.86 -30.79 -22.60
CA VAL A 588 1.77 -30.12 -21.87
C VAL A 588 1.15 -29.06 -22.75
N GLY A 589 -0.17 -29.12 -22.97
CA GLY A 589 -0.82 -28.23 -23.92
C GLY A 589 -2.31 -27.98 -23.68
N SER A 590 -2.75 -26.83 -24.15
CA SER A 590 -4.17 -26.49 -24.24
C SER A 590 -4.73 -26.76 -25.64
N VAL A 591 -6.05 -26.72 -25.80
CA VAL A 591 -6.79 -26.88 -27.07
C VAL A 591 -6.59 -25.72 -28.07
N SER A 592 -5.57 -24.87 -27.87
CA SER A 592 -5.26 -23.81 -28.84
C SER A 592 -4.82 -24.41 -30.17
N ASN A 593 -5.18 -23.75 -31.29
CA ASN A 593 -4.84 -24.23 -32.63
C ASN A 593 -3.34 -24.44 -32.82
N PHE A 594 -2.49 -23.60 -32.22
CA PHE A 594 -1.03 -23.75 -32.29
C PHE A 594 -0.51 -24.98 -31.56
N ASN A 595 -1.09 -25.31 -30.39
CA ASN A 595 -0.72 -26.53 -29.66
C ASN A 595 -1.20 -27.78 -30.41
N VAL A 596 -2.43 -27.76 -30.94
CA VAL A 596 -3.02 -28.89 -31.68
C VAL A 596 -2.22 -29.17 -32.95
N LYS A 597 -1.94 -28.16 -33.79
CA LYS A 597 -1.11 -28.36 -34.98
C LYS A 597 0.31 -28.80 -34.65
N GLY A 598 0.89 -28.24 -33.60
CA GLY A 598 2.24 -28.60 -33.17
C GLY A 598 2.36 -30.05 -32.75
N ILE A 599 1.41 -30.55 -31.94
CA ILE A 599 1.44 -31.95 -31.53
C ILE A 599 1.11 -32.91 -32.68
N LEU A 600 0.21 -32.53 -33.60
CA LEU A 600 -0.07 -33.32 -34.80
C LEU A 600 1.17 -33.42 -35.71
N TRP A 601 1.86 -32.30 -35.95
CA TRP A 601 3.14 -32.31 -36.67
C TRP A 601 4.17 -33.24 -36.03
N PHE A 602 4.29 -33.21 -34.69
CA PHE A 602 5.14 -34.15 -33.98
C PHE A 602 4.72 -35.61 -34.20
N LEU A 603 3.42 -35.93 -34.07
CA LEU A 603 2.90 -37.29 -34.23
C LEU A 603 3.05 -37.81 -35.67
N ASP A 604 2.88 -36.95 -36.66
CA ASP A 604 2.82 -37.32 -38.07
C ASP A 604 4.21 -37.31 -38.74
N GLU A 605 5.10 -36.39 -38.37
CA GLU A 605 6.38 -36.18 -39.05
C GLU A 605 7.61 -36.54 -38.19
N VAL A 606 7.54 -36.40 -36.86
CA VAL A 606 8.72 -36.58 -35.98
C VAL A 606 8.72 -37.96 -35.32
N LEU A 607 7.60 -38.36 -34.73
CA LEU A 607 7.47 -39.61 -33.99
C LEU A 607 7.77 -40.85 -34.85
N PRO A 608 7.41 -40.92 -36.15
CA PRO A 608 7.81 -42.05 -37.00
C PRO A 608 9.33 -42.17 -37.15
N LEU A 609 10.04 -41.05 -37.24
CA LEU A 609 11.52 -41.03 -37.33
C LEU A 609 12.16 -41.51 -36.02
N VAL A 610 11.62 -41.08 -34.87
CA VAL A 610 12.08 -41.54 -33.56
C VAL A 610 11.81 -43.04 -33.39
N ARG A 611 10.65 -43.54 -33.84
CA ARG A 611 10.27 -44.95 -33.71
C ARG A 611 10.99 -45.90 -34.65
N ALA A 612 11.48 -45.40 -35.80
CA ALA A 612 12.35 -46.19 -36.66
C ALA A 612 13.63 -46.63 -35.91
N GLU A 613 14.06 -45.81 -34.96
CA GLU A 613 15.27 -45.98 -34.15
C GLU A 613 14.98 -46.56 -32.75
N GLU A 614 13.84 -46.20 -32.15
CA GLU A 614 13.39 -46.61 -30.81
C GLU A 614 11.90 -47.04 -30.84
N PRO A 615 11.58 -48.28 -31.26
CA PRO A 615 10.18 -48.73 -31.44
C PRO A 615 9.33 -48.63 -30.16
N GLY A 616 9.95 -48.69 -28.99
CA GLY A 616 9.28 -48.60 -27.68
C GLY A 616 9.05 -47.19 -27.15
N PHE A 617 9.32 -46.13 -27.95
CA PHE A 617 9.27 -44.74 -27.48
C PHE A 617 7.87 -44.33 -27.00
N ARG A 618 7.77 -43.90 -25.73
CA ARG A 618 6.52 -43.54 -25.05
C ARG A 618 6.37 -42.03 -24.89
N THR A 619 5.21 -41.50 -25.27
CA THR A 619 4.91 -40.06 -25.14
C THR A 619 3.66 -39.84 -24.29
N ALA A 620 3.69 -38.88 -23.36
CA ALA A 620 2.51 -38.39 -22.65
C ALA A 620 2.09 -37.01 -23.20
N ILE A 621 0.80 -36.85 -23.48
CA ILE A 621 0.18 -35.59 -23.92
C ILE A 621 -0.84 -35.18 -22.85
N VAL A 622 -0.54 -34.14 -22.08
CA VAL A 622 -1.33 -33.76 -20.90
C VAL A 622 -1.96 -32.39 -21.08
N GLY A 623 -3.17 -32.22 -20.55
CA GLY A 623 -3.91 -30.97 -20.52
C GLY A 623 -5.22 -31.01 -21.29
N ASN A 624 -5.87 -29.85 -21.41
CA ASN A 624 -7.18 -29.76 -22.06
C ASN A 624 -7.10 -29.92 -23.59
N ILE A 625 -5.90 -30.07 -24.16
CA ILE A 625 -5.70 -30.42 -25.58
C ILE A 625 -6.39 -31.73 -25.96
N ALA A 626 -6.56 -32.67 -25.02
CA ALA A 626 -7.31 -33.90 -25.21
C ALA A 626 -8.80 -33.68 -25.60
N ARG A 627 -9.31 -32.46 -25.44
CA ARG A 627 -10.67 -32.10 -25.90
C ARG A 627 -10.72 -31.71 -27.38
N SER A 628 -9.58 -31.61 -28.06
CA SER A 628 -9.52 -31.34 -29.49
C SER A 628 -10.08 -32.54 -30.25
N LYS A 629 -11.01 -32.30 -31.16
CA LYS A 629 -11.52 -33.34 -32.07
C LYS A 629 -10.51 -33.75 -33.14
N GLU A 630 -9.51 -32.90 -33.38
CA GLU A 630 -8.44 -33.15 -34.36
C GLU A 630 -7.35 -34.08 -33.81
N LEU A 631 -7.25 -34.19 -32.47
CA LEU A 631 -6.24 -35.03 -31.82
C LEU A 631 -6.84 -36.41 -31.52
N ASP A 632 -6.62 -37.37 -32.43
CA ASP A 632 -6.96 -38.78 -32.23
C ASP A 632 -5.67 -39.61 -32.12
N VAL A 633 -5.41 -40.12 -30.91
CA VAL A 633 -4.24 -40.98 -30.62
C VAL A 633 -4.62 -42.45 -30.44
N SER A 634 -5.88 -42.82 -30.72
CA SER A 634 -6.38 -44.20 -30.51
C SER A 634 -5.62 -45.26 -31.31
N ARG A 635 -4.97 -44.85 -32.40
CA ARG A 635 -4.16 -45.71 -33.27
C ARG A 635 -2.65 -45.56 -33.05
N GLN A 636 -2.25 -44.79 -32.05
CA GLN A 636 -0.85 -44.50 -31.74
C GLN A 636 -0.42 -45.27 -30.50
N ASP A 637 0.06 -46.51 -30.69
CA ASP A 637 0.60 -47.32 -29.59
C ASP A 637 1.69 -46.56 -28.83
N GLY A 638 1.66 -46.55 -27.50
CA GLY A 638 2.67 -45.84 -26.69
C GLY A 638 2.48 -44.31 -26.57
N VAL A 639 1.35 -43.76 -27.01
CA VAL A 639 0.96 -42.36 -26.74
C VAL A 639 -0.16 -42.30 -25.71
N ASP A 640 0.13 -41.75 -24.53
CA ASP A 640 -0.81 -41.58 -23.43
C ASP A 640 -1.48 -40.19 -23.49
N LEU A 641 -2.82 -40.13 -23.46
CA LEU A 641 -3.61 -38.89 -23.47
C LEU A 641 -4.54 -38.80 -22.23
N PRO A 642 -4.00 -38.58 -21.02
CA PRO A 642 -4.78 -38.55 -19.78
C PRO A 642 -5.77 -37.38 -19.67
N GLY A 643 -5.65 -36.35 -20.51
CA GLY A 643 -6.50 -35.15 -20.47
C GLY A 643 -6.10 -34.19 -19.35
N ILE A 644 -7.09 -33.57 -18.70
CA ILE A 644 -6.84 -32.61 -17.62
C ILE A 644 -6.56 -33.38 -16.33
N VAL A 645 -5.42 -33.08 -15.70
CA VAL A 645 -4.97 -33.70 -14.46
C VAL A 645 -4.94 -32.67 -13.32
N PRO A 646 -5.11 -33.08 -12.06
CA PRO A 646 -5.05 -32.17 -10.92
C PRO A 646 -3.64 -31.66 -10.63
N ASP A 647 -2.61 -32.40 -11.03
CA ASP A 647 -1.20 -32.09 -10.76
C ASP A 647 -0.31 -32.55 -11.92
N LEU A 648 0.53 -31.64 -12.43
CA LEU A 648 1.47 -31.90 -13.52
C LEU A 648 2.81 -32.44 -13.02
N ARG A 649 3.16 -32.24 -11.74
CA ARG A 649 4.47 -32.64 -11.18
C ARG A 649 4.80 -34.11 -11.44
N PRO A 650 3.89 -35.09 -11.25
CA PRO A 650 4.20 -36.49 -11.51
C PRO A 650 4.55 -36.77 -12.98
N TYR A 651 3.95 -36.03 -13.92
CA TYR A 651 4.22 -36.19 -15.35
C TYR A 651 5.58 -35.61 -15.73
N TYR A 652 5.93 -34.44 -15.19
CA TYR A 652 7.28 -33.90 -15.35
C TYR A 652 8.32 -34.85 -14.76
N GLU A 653 8.15 -35.30 -13.52
CA GLU A 653 9.07 -36.23 -12.84
C GLU A 653 9.30 -37.51 -13.65
N GLN A 654 8.25 -38.10 -14.22
CA GLN A 654 8.29 -39.38 -14.93
C GLN A 654 8.73 -39.31 -16.40
N ALA A 655 8.88 -38.11 -16.99
CA ALA A 655 9.33 -37.95 -18.36
C ALA A 655 10.86 -37.82 -18.46
N LYS A 656 11.51 -38.39 -19.50
CA LYS A 656 12.95 -38.15 -19.76
C LYS A 656 13.21 -36.75 -20.28
N LEU A 657 12.38 -36.28 -21.21
CA LEU A 657 12.45 -34.95 -21.80
C LEU A 657 11.07 -34.35 -22.04
N VAL A 658 11.03 -33.04 -22.27
CA VAL A 658 9.83 -32.31 -22.65
C VAL A 658 9.94 -31.86 -24.10
N ILE A 659 8.87 -32.04 -24.87
CA ILE A 659 8.81 -31.55 -26.25
C ILE A 659 7.92 -30.29 -26.33
N ALA A 660 8.35 -29.33 -27.13
CA ALA A 660 7.56 -28.13 -27.48
C ALA A 660 7.57 -27.90 -29.00
N PRO A 661 6.84 -28.74 -29.77
CA PRO A 661 6.76 -28.67 -31.23
C PRO A 661 5.85 -27.53 -31.73
N ILE A 662 6.02 -26.31 -31.23
CA ILE A 662 5.08 -25.21 -31.49
C ILE A 662 5.46 -24.46 -32.77
N LEU A 663 4.62 -24.51 -33.80
CA LEU A 663 4.93 -23.92 -35.12
C LEU A 663 4.45 -22.46 -35.28
N GLY A 664 3.76 -21.92 -34.28
CA GLY A 664 3.19 -20.56 -34.31
C GLY A 664 2.62 -20.15 -32.95
N GLY A 665 2.08 -18.94 -32.88
CA GLY A 665 1.57 -18.28 -31.69
C GLY A 665 2.54 -17.22 -31.16
N ALA A 666 2.03 -16.06 -30.78
CA ALA A 666 2.83 -14.99 -30.17
C ALA A 666 3.14 -15.26 -28.68
N GLY A 667 4.02 -14.45 -28.10
CA GLY A 667 4.33 -14.42 -26.67
C GLY A 667 5.18 -15.60 -26.17
N MET A 668 5.57 -15.54 -24.90
CA MET A 668 6.45 -16.53 -24.29
C MET A 668 5.72 -17.85 -23.95
N LYS A 669 6.33 -19.00 -24.24
CA LYS A 669 5.69 -20.31 -23.99
C LYS A 669 5.94 -20.79 -22.57
N ILE A 670 4.99 -20.52 -21.67
CA ILE A 670 5.07 -20.88 -20.24
C ILE A 670 5.45 -22.35 -20.00
N LYS A 671 4.99 -23.29 -20.83
CA LYS A 671 5.35 -24.72 -20.72
C LYS A 671 6.86 -25.01 -20.82
N VAL A 672 7.60 -24.15 -21.52
CA VAL A 672 9.06 -24.24 -21.68
C VAL A 672 9.71 -23.77 -20.38
N VAL A 673 9.26 -22.64 -19.84
CA VAL A 673 9.68 -22.13 -18.52
C VAL A 673 9.36 -23.13 -17.40
N GLU A 674 8.18 -23.75 -17.45
CA GLU A 674 7.75 -24.81 -16.51
C GLU A 674 8.66 -26.03 -16.60
N ALA A 675 9.01 -26.49 -17.81
CA ALA A 675 9.95 -27.59 -18.01
C ALA A 675 11.36 -27.26 -17.48
N MET A 676 11.83 -26.02 -17.67
CA MET A 676 13.11 -25.55 -17.11
C MET A 676 13.09 -25.61 -15.58
N GLY A 677 12.01 -25.14 -14.93
CA GLY A 677 11.85 -25.19 -13.47
C GLY A 677 11.71 -26.60 -12.88
N HIS A 678 11.41 -27.59 -13.72
CA HIS A 678 11.44 -29.02 -13.39
C HIS A 678 12.78 -29.70 -13.73
N ALA A 679 13.79 -28.92 -14.14
CA ALA A 679 15.08 -29.40 -14.63
C ALA A 679 14.94 -30.50 -15.71
N LYS A 680 13.98 -30.33 -16.62
CA LYS A 680 13.79 -31.25 -17.75
C LYS A 680 14.49 -30.72 -18.99
N PRO A 681 15.23 -31.58 -19.73
CA PRO A 681 15.77 -31.21 -21.02
C PRO A 681 14.61 -30.99 -22.00
N ILE A 682 14.75 -30.01 -22.87
CA ILE A 682 13.67 -29.55 -23.75
C ILE A 682 14.10 -29.74 -25.19
N VAL A 683 13.25 -30.36 -26.02
CA VAL A 683 13.37 -30.31 -27.48
C VAL A 683 12.26 -29.42 -28.01
N CYS A 684 12.61 -28.33 -28.69
CA CYS A 684 11.65 -27.31 -29.07
C CYS A 684 11.92 -26.73 -30.46
N THR A 685 10.88 -26.16 -31.06
CA THR A 685 11.03 -25.37 -32.29
C THR A 685 11.61 -23.99 -31.96
N PRO A 686 12.21 -23.28 -32.94
CA PRO A 686 12.63 -21.88 -32.73
C PRO A 686 11.49 -21.00 -32.23
N LYS A 687 10.25 -21.22 -32.72
CA LYS A 687 9.08 -20.47 -32.29
C LYS A 687 8.63 -20.79 -30.86
N ALA A 688 8.93 -21.98 -30.35
CA ALA A 688 8.70 -22.31 -28.93
C ALA A 688 9.75 -21.65 -28.01
N ALA A 689 10.96 -21.40 -28.50
CA ALA A 689 12.03 -20.72 -27.79
C ALA A 689 11.89 -19.18 -27.78
N GLU A 690 11.00 -18.61 -28.60
CA GLU A 690 10.81 -17.17 -28.72
C GLU A 690 10.52 -16.49 -27.37
N GLY A 691 11.27 -15.42 -27.08
CA GLY A 691 11.17 -14.66 -25.84
C GLY A 691 11.84 -15.31 -24.62
N ILE A 692 12.52 -16.46 -24.79
CA ILE A 692 13.30 -17.15 -23.76
C ILE A 692 14.75 -17.22 -24.26
N ASP A 693 15.72 -16.87 -23.43
CA ASP A 693 17.15 -16.87 -23.80
C ASP A 693 17.75 -18.30 -23.83
N LEU A 694 17.10 -19.20 -24.57
CA LEU A 694 17.55 -20.57 -24.77
C LEU A 694 18.71 -20.65 -25.77
N VAL A 695 19.65 -21.55 -25.49
CA VAL A 695 20.85 -21.80 -26.30
C VAL A 695 20.83 -23.28 -26.72
N HIS A 696 20.90 -23.51 -28.04
CA HIS A 696 20.88 -24.85 -28.62
C HIS A 696 22.07 -25.69 -28.10
N GLY A 697 21.78 -26.88 -27.57
CA GLY A 697 22.79 -27.81 -27.03
C GLY A 697 23.31 -27.47 -25.63
N GLU A 698 22.88 -26.35 -25.05
CA GLU A 698 23.28 -25.91 -23.71
C GLU A 698 22.10 -25.83 -22.72
N SER A 699 21.01 -25.16 -23.08
CA SER A 699 19.81 -25.04 -22.23
C SER A 699 18.53 -25.62 -22.85
N ALA A 700 18.54 -25.88 -24.16
CA ALA A 700 17.53 -26.66 -24.87
C ALA A 700 18.09 -27.23 -26.19
N TRP A 701 17.39 -28.18 -26.79
CA TRP A 701 17.61 -28.60 -28.18
C TRP A 701 16.61 -27.91 -29.11
N ILE A 702 17.06 -26.83 -29.74
CA ILE A 702 16.26 -26.07 -30.70
C ILE A 702 16.38 -26.66 -32.12
N ALA A 703 15.27 -27.05 -32.76
CA ALA A 703 15.25 -27.66 -34.09
C ALA A 703 14.04 -27.23 -34.93
N SER A 704 14.26 -26.98 -36.23
CA SER A 704 13.25 -26.47 -37.17
C SER A 704 12.71 -27.51 -38.17
N THR A 705 13.35 -28.67 -38.31
CA THR A 705 12.89 -29.75 -39.21
C THR A 705 12.57 -31.02 -38.44
N PRO A 706 11.73 -31.92 -38.97
CA PRO A 706 11.40 -33.17 -38.30
C PRO A 706 12.63 -34.02 -37.96
N GLU A 707 13.61 -34.11 -38.86
CA GLU A 707 14.82 -34.91 -38.70
C GLU A 707 15.71 -34.34 -37.59
N ALA A 708 15.90 -33.03 -37.56
CA ALA A 708 16.68 -32.36 -36.51
C ALA A 708 16.00 -32.44 -35.13
N PHE A 709 14.67 -32.44 -35.10
CA PHE A 709 13.88 -32.59 -33.88
C PHE A 709 13.96 -34.04 -33.36
N ALA A 710 13.79 -35.03 -34.25
CA ALA A 710 13.94 -36.44 -33.93
C ALA A 710 15.36 -36.77 -33.44
N LYS A 711 16.38 -36.22 -34.10
CA LYS A 711 17.79 -36.33 -33.68
C LYS A 711 17.98 -35.85 -32.23
N GLY A 712 17.45 -34.68 -31.88
CA GLY A 712 17.56 -34.15 -30.52
C GLY A 712 16.88 -35.02 -29.47
N ILE A 713 15.71 -35.58 -29.81
CA ILE A 713 15.01 -36.54 -28.95
C ILE A 713 15.88 -37.77 -28.71
N LEU A 714 16.42 -38.36 -29.77
CA LEU A 714 17.23 -39.58 -29.70
C LEU A 714 18.52 -39.33 -28.91
N GLU A 715 19.24 -38.24 -29.18
CA GLU A 715 20.48 -37.90 -28.46
C GLU A 715 20.22 -37.69 -26.96
N LEU A 716 19.22 -36.89 -26.58
CA LEU A 716 18.90 -36.65 -25.17
C LEU A 716 18.31 -37.87 -24.46
N THR A 717 17.71 -38.79 -25.21
CA THR A 717 17.18 -40.05 -24.64
C THR A 717 18.32 -41.05 -24.41
N ARG A 718 19.29 -41.15 -25.33
CA ARG A 718 20.39 -42.11 -25.33
C ARG A 718 21.60 -41.68 -24.47
N ASP A 719 21.96 -40.40 -24.49
CA ASP A 719 23.10 -39.86 -23.75
C ASP A 719 22.63 -39.16 -22.47
N GLU A 720 22.81 -39.84 -21.33
CA GLU A 720 22.45 -39.29 -20.03
C GLU A 720 23.30 -38.07 -19.62
N ALA A 721 24.57 -38.02 -20.00
CA ALA A 721 25.45 -36.90 -19.65
C ALA A 721 25.04 -35.63 -20.40
N LEU A 722 24.77 -35.76 -21.71
CA LEU A 722 24.19 -34.69 -22.51
C LEU A 722 22.82 -34.26 -21.95
N ARG A 723 21.96 -35.24 -21.62
CA ARG A 723 20.64 -34.98 -21.03
C ARG A 723 20.71 -34.14 -19.76
N ARG A 724 21.56 -34.54 -18.81
CA ARG A 724 21.78 -33.82 -17.54
C ARG A 724 22.36 -32.43 -17.76
N ARG A 725 23.31 -32.28 -18.68
CA ARG A 725 23.91 -30.99 -19.02
C ARG A 725 22.88 -30.00 -19.57
N VAL A 726 22.08 -30.42 -20.56
CA VAL A 726 21.04 -29.57 -21.15
C VAL A 726 19.95 -29.21 -20.14
N ALA A 727 19.52 -30.19 -19.33
CA ALA A 727 18.59 -29.97 -18.23
C ALA A 727 19.09 -28.93 -17.22
N GLN A 728 20.36 -29.05 -16.80
CA GLN A 728 20.97 -28.11 -15.87
C GLN A 728 21.12 -26.71 -16.46
N GLY A 729 21.47 -26.59 -17.75
CA GLY A 729 21.51 -25.29 -18.43
C GLY A 729 20.15 -24.60 -18.46
N GLY A 730 19.08 -25.35 -18.74
CA GLY A 730 17.69 -24.85 -18.66
C GLY A 730 17.30 -24.43 -17.25
N PHE A 731 17.60 -25.26 -16.24
CA PHE A 731 17.29 -24.97 -14.84
C PHE A 731 18.05 -23.74 -14.31
N SER A 732 19.34 -23.60 -14.63
CA SER A 732 20.13 -22.41 -14.24
C SER A 732 19.58 -21.12 -14.84
N LEU A 733 19.10 -21.16 -16.09
CA LEU A 733 18.41 -20.03 -16.71
C LEU A 733 17.08 -19.72 -16.01
N HIS A 734 16.31 -20.75 -15.63
CA HIS A 734 15.08 -20.59 -14.85
C HIS A 734 15.37 -19.93 -13.51
N GLU A 735 16.35 -20.41 -12.74
CA GLU A 735 16.72 -19.85 -11.44
C GLU A 735 17.08 -18.36 -11.54
N ARG A 736 17.84 -17.99 -12.58
CA ARG A 736 18.30 -16.62 -12.81
C ARG A 736 17.19 -15.67 -13.31
N ALA A 737 16.23 -16.13 -14.11
CA ALA A 737 15.33 -15.25 -14.86
C ALA A 737 13.82 -15.53 -14.70
N HIS A 738 13.44 -16.70 -14.20
CA HIS A 738 12.05 -17.17 -14.15
C HIS A 738 11.62 -17.77 -12.80
N SER A 739 12.49 -17.70 -11.79
CA SER A 739 12.23 -18.15 -10.41
C SER A 739 11.41 -17.12 -9.62
N PRO A 740 10.80 -17.49 -8.47
CA PRO A 740 10.04 -16.54 -7.66
C PRO A 740 10.89 -15.35 -7.23
N ARG A 741 12.17 -15.61 -6.92
CA ARG A 741 13.14 -14.59 -6.54
C ARG A 741 13.43 -13.63 -7.69
N ALA A 742 13.74 -14.15 -8.88
CA ALA A 742 14.03 -13.32 -10.04
C ALA A 742 12.86 -12.39 -10.40
N ILE A 743 11.63 -12.91 -10.28
CA ILE A 743 10.41 -12.14 -10.54
C ILE A 743 10.17 -11.08 -9.46
N ALA A 744 10.40 -11.41 -8.18
CA ALA A 744 10.30 -10.43 -7.10
C ALA A 744 11.32 -9.29 -7.26
N GLU A 745 12.58 -9.61 -7.60
CA GLU A 745 13.64 -8.63 -7.86
C GLU A 745 13.28 -7.73 -9.06
N ALA A 746 12.82 -8.32 -10.16
CA ALA A 746 12.39 -7.56 -11.34
C ALA A 746 11.17 -6.67 -11.03
N LEU A 747 10.22 -7.17 -10.24
CA LEU A 747 9.00 -6.44 -9.87
C LEU A 747 9.31 -5.27 -8.93
N HIS A 748 10.21 -5.45 -7.97
CA HIS A 748 10.67 -4.38 -7.07
C HIS A 748 11.20 -3.18 -7.88
N GLY A 749 12.02 -3.43 -8.90
CA GLY A 749 12.51 -2.39 -9.82
C GLY A 749 11.41 -1.60 -10.54
N VAL A 750 10.24 -2.20 -10.75
CA VAL A 750 9.09 -1.51 -11.36
C VAL A 750 8.48 -0.46 -10.43
N PHE A 751 8.62 -0.60 -9.10
CA PHE A 751 7.95 0.26 -8.12
C PHE A 751 8.89 1.18 -7.32
N GLU A 752 10.20 0.96 -7.37
CA GLU A 752 11.18 1.83 -6.68
C GLU A 752 11.83 2.89 -7.58
N GLU A 753 11.71 2.79 -8.90
CA GLU A 753 12.31 3.79 -9.79
C GLU A 753 11.73 5.20 -9.48
N PRO A 754 12.54 6.26 -9.34
CA PRO A 754 12.02 7.62 -9.15
C PRO A 754 11.19 8.02 -10.37
N THR A 755 9.96 8.48 -10.17
CA THR A 755 9.16 9.03 -11.28
C THR A 755 9.87 10.27 -11.84
N GLN A 756 10.25 10.24 -13.12
CA GLN A 756 10.55 11.48 -13.84
C GLN A 756 9.28 12.33 -13.82
N THR A 757 9.31 13.43 -13.08
CA THR A 757 8.17 14.36 -12.96
C THR A 757 7.83 14.90 -14.34
N ARG A 758 6.69 14.47 -14.90
CA ARG A 758 6.07 15.14 -16.04
C ARG A 758 5.61 16.52 -15.59
N SER A 759 6.22 17.57 -16.12
CA SER A 759 5.61 18.90 -16.12
C SER A 759 4.20 18.78 -16.73
N PRO A 760 3.16 19.42 -16.16
CA PRO A 760 1.84 19.45 -16.78
C PRO A 760 1.99 20.00 -18.19
N SER A 761 1.66 19.20 -19.20
CA SER A 761 1.57 19.71 -20.56
C SER A 761 0.47 20.76 -20.59
N GLU A 762 0.82 21.99 -21.00
CA GLU A 762 -0.15 23.03 -21.28
C GLU A 762 -1.23 22.47 -22.22
N PRO A 763 -2.52 22.80 -21.98
CA PRO A 763 -3.57 22.42 -22.89
C PRO A 763 -3.27 22.99 -24.28
N ALA A 764 -3.21 22.11 -25.29
CA ALA A 764 -2.98 22.50 -26.67
C ALA A 764 -3.87 23.70 -27.06
N PRO A 765 -3.32 24.71 -27.75
CA PRO A 765 -4.07 25.90 -28.10
C PRO A 765 -5.31 25.52 -28.90
N ARG A 766 -6.47 25.97 -28.41
CA ARG A 766 -7.75 25.78 -29.09
C ARG A 766 -7.64 26.39 -30.49
N THR A 767 -7.74 25.55 -31.52
CA THR A 767 -7.92 26.02 -32.89
C THR A 767 -9.15 26.92 -32.95
N PRO A 768 -9.06 28.13 -33.55
CA PRO A 768 -10.20 29.00 -33.71
C PRO A 768 -11.27 28.29 -34.53
N ARG A 769 -12.49 28.22 -34.01
CA ARG A 769 -13.65 27.80 -34.80
C ARG A 769 -13.76 28.71 -36.03
N SER A 770 -13.58 28.14 -37.21
CA SER A 770 -13.90 28.79 -38.47
C SER A 770 -15.35 29.27 -38.42
N ALA A 771 -15.54 30.59 -38.49
CA ALA A 771 -16.84 31.18 -38.70
C ALA A 771 -17.43 30.63 -40.01
N ARG A 772 -18.64 30.09 -39.94
CA ARG A 772 -19.44 29.80 -41.14
C ARG A 772 -19.64 31.11 -41.90
N ALA A 773 -19.08 31.19 -43.09
CA ALA A 773 -19.50 32.16 -44.09
C ALA A 773 -20.96 31.87 -44.45
N GLY A 774 -21.85 32.81 -44.14
CA GLY A 774 -23.17 32.87 -44.78
C GLY A 774 -22.99 33.34 -46.21
N GLY A 775 -23.66 32.67 -47.14
CA GLY A 775 -23.78 33.14 -48.51
C GLY A 775 -24.61 34.42 -48.59
N THR A 776 -24.11 35.36 -49.37
CA THR A 776 -24.67 35.64 -50.70
C THR A 776 -23.56 35.55 -51.71
#